data_AF-A0A7V9G3L9-F1
#
_entry.id   AF-A0A7V9G3L9-F1
#
_cell.length_a   1.000
_cell.length_b   1.000
_cell.length_c   1.000
_cell.angle_alpha   90.00
_cell.angle_beta   90.00
_cell.angle_gamma   90.00
#
_symmetry.space_group_name_H-M   'P 1'
#
loop_
_entity.id
_entity.type
_entity.pdbx_description
1 polymer ?
#
loop_
_entity_poly.entity_id
_entity_poly.type
_entity_poly.pdbx_seq_one_letter_code
_entity_poly.pdbx_strand_id
1 'polypeptide(L)'
;MTIPAGPAHHTSMGNTLFSSLATRHVPREHPRLLGPRSRLQALAKERPDAYRRTKEISARDITNGPHPGDPNADFGAQISVTSKLMSLSLVCAIEEDRSAGRTAIELVKQHYLDKPLPIGHVPFGHDCGVCGVVYDLCHEHWTEEERKRYHTFLIACRDNNVDEEMSPFHDGWWGYKNAGFIVALLAVMYETEKELFMLYNIDREFRTLCVDALKLAGDGGGYAEGFYVNYYMQDWLFACEAMRRCTGADYLAAAPEFYASRAIASAFEQYPGVRERGSRRPICVGDGRGRFFKVERDSALTANRMLVAHYRDDSDHQAINSFLNLTPHVGADENAWRELLWFDPAVKQGDLERFRLSHVSPGPGYVYARSSWKEDATYFFFKCGKRFTAHQHLDVGHFYIYKHDELASEGGHYVDFSGPHDSNYYLRTIAHNSVLVHDPSEIFSHVRAFTGPMGNDGGQAYPWPGTHFRHNGDAMDADAWRAHPELGDIAELLAFQDAGAFMYTAGDCTRSYSAKKLEWFTRQIVYIRPGTFVIFDRVKAKDPAFKKTWLLQAAKPPTGTAPHLVIDNGKGRLHVQTVLPASASVTLHQGDELYRYGGGHYPPRATYGPCAECRIEVSPSQPAAVDYFLHVLTATDASVPQVPRGSATVAGDRVTLTIGDATISFLTGSVGGSIDLGGKRTAFTSRIER
;
A
#
# COMPACT_ATOMS: atom_id res chain seq x y z
N MET A 1 -7.60 67.15 14.40
CA MET A 1 -6.79 65.99 14.84
C MET A 1 -7.75 64.80 14.88
N THR A 2 -8.12 64.10 13.81
CA THR A 2 -7.37 63.58 12.64
C THR A 2 -6.09 62.84 13.03
N ILE A 3 -6.25 61.55 13.32
CA ILE A 3 -5.23 60.50 13.25
C ILE A 3 -5.79 59.42 12.30
N PRO A 4 -4.98 58.86 11.37
CA PRO A 4 -5.47 58.25 10.13
C PRO A 4 -5.79 56.75 10.23
N ALA A 5 -6.74 56.32 9.40
CA ALA A 5 -7.03 54.92 9.13
C ALA A 5 -5.84 54.24 8.44
N GLY A 6 -5.33 53.17 9.05
CA GLY A 6 -4.43 52.21 8.41
C GLY A 6 -5.21 51.21 7.55
N PRO A 7 -4.60 50.65 6.49
CA PRO A 7 -5.30 49.81 5.53
C PRO A 7 -5.70 48.47 6.18
N ALA A 8 -6.99 48.17 6.15
CA ALA A 8 -7.49 46.83 6.41
C ALA A 8 -6.90 45.89 5.35
N HIS A 9 -6.02 44.98 5.78
CA HIS A 9 -5.72 43.80 4.99
C HIS A 9 -7.01 42.99 4.87
N HIS A 10 -7.64 43.07 3.70
CA HIS A 10 -8.67 42.14 3.28
C HIS A 10 -8.09 40.73 3.20
N THR A 11 -8.12 40.00 4.31
CA THR A 11 -8.12 38.54 4.26
C THR A 11 -9.51 38.10 3.84
N SER A 12 -9.70 37.93 2.52
CA SER A 12 -10.87 37.21 2.00
C SER A 12 -10.75 35.74 2.39
N MET A 13 -11.12 35.38 3.61
CA MET A 13 -11.67 34.05 3.86
C MET A 13 -13.08 34.06 3.29
N GLY A 14 -13.16 33.92 1.97
CA GLY A 14 -14.41 33.68 1.28
C GLY A 14 -14.95 32.34 1.75
N ASN A 15 -16.02 32.38 2.54
CA ASN A 15 -17.01 31.31 2.60
C ASN A 15 -17.47 30.99 1.16
N THR A 16 -16.84 30.02 0.50
CA THR A 16 -17.45 29.39 -0.69
C THR A 16 -18.37 28.28 -0.22
N LEU A 17 -19.57 28.68 0.20
CA LEU A 17 -20.72 27.81 0.49
C LEU A 17 -21.34 27.17 -0.78
N PHE A 18 -20.69 27.31 -1.94
CA PHE A 18 -21.06 26.65 -3.19
C PHE A 18 -19.88 25.81 -3.69
N SER A 19 -20.08 24.49 -3.78
CA SER A 19 -19.15 23.58 -4.45
C SER A 19 -18.87 24.08 -5.86
N SER A 20 -17.65 23.88 -6.35
CA SER A 20 -17.29 24.15 -7.75
C SER A 20 -18.27 23.47 -8.74
N LEU A 21 -18.88 22.35 -8.35
CA LEU A 21 -19.88 21.63 -9.15
C LEU A 21 -21.18 22.38 -9.33
N ALA A 22 -21.59 23.22 -8.38
CA ALA A 22 -22.83 23.99 -8.48
C ALA A 22 -22.81 25.02 -9.62
N THR A 23 -21.64 25.27 -10.22
CA THR A 23 -21.41 26.27 -11.27
C THR A 23 -20.91 25.69 -12.60
N ARG A 24 -20.67 24.38 -12.68
CA ARG A 24 -20.07 23.71 -13.86
C ARG A 24 -21.13 22.93 -14.64
N HIS A 25 -21.05 22.98 -15.97
CA HIS A 25 -21.98 22.26 -16.86
C HIS A 25 -21.39 20.92 -17.28
N VAL A 26 -22.15 19.84 -17.10
CA VAL A 26 -21.82 18.50 -17.60
C VAL A 26 -22.23 18.41 -19.07
N PRO A 27 -21.41 17.86 -19.98
CA PRO A 27 -21.82 17.64 -21.36
C PRO A 27 -23.12 16.85 -21.43
N ARG A 28 -24.05 17.27 -22.30
CA ARG A 28 -25.34 16.58 -22.51
C ARG A 28 -25.25 15.40 -23.47
N GLU A 29 -24.20 15.34 -24.27
CA GLU A 29 -23.99 14.29 -25.24
C GLU A 29 -23.32 13.07 -24.60
N HIS A 30 -23.58 11.90 -25.17
CA HIS A 30 -22.93 10.64 -24.82
C HIS A 30 -22.04 10.18 -26.00
N PRO A 31 -20.90 9.52 -25.74
CA PRO A 31 -20.30 9.28 -24.43
C PRO A 31 -19.66 10.55 -23.84
N ARG A 32 -19.68 10.68 -22.51
CA ARG A 32 -19.06 11.82 -21.79
C ARG A 32 -18.00 11.42 -20.77
N LEU A 33 -18.11 10.25 -20.14
CA LEU A 33 -17.19 9.83 -19.06
C LEU A 33 -15.74 9.76 -19.53
N LEU A 34 -15.53 9.19 -20.71
CA LEU A 34 -14.22 9.07 -21.36
C LEU A 34 -14.01 10.11 -22.47
N GLY A 35 -14.86 11.14 -22.53
CA GLY A 35 -14.92 12.11 -23.61
C GLY A 35 -15.70 11.63 -24.84
N PRO A 36 -15.79 12.46 -25.89
CA PRO A 36 -16.65 12.20 -27.04
C PRO A 36 -16.20 10.97 -27.83
N ARG A 37 -17.13 10.37 -28.59
CA ARG A 37 -16.89 9.20 -29.44
C ARG A 37 -15.64 9.34 -30.33
N SER A 38 -15.45 10.51 -30.93
CA SER A 38 -14.29 10.83 -31.78
C SER A 38 -12.95 10.65 -31.07
N ARG A 39 -12.88 10.92 -29.76
CA ARG A 39 -11.69 10.66 -28.94
C ARG A 39 -11.42 9.16 -28.81
N LEU A 40 -12.45 8.36 -28.52
CA LEU A 40 -12.29 6.90 -28.38
C LEU A 40 -11.85 6.27 -29.71
N GLN A 41 -12.41 6.74 -30.83
CA GLN A 41 -11.98 6.35 -32.16
C GLN A 41 -10.53 6.76 -32.47
N ALA A 42 -10.08 7.94 -32.01
CA ALA A 42 -8.69 8.36 -32.13
C ALA A 42 -7.75 7.44 -31.31
N LEU A 43 -8.11 7.13 -30.06
CA LEU A 43 -7.34 6.20 -29.22
C LEU A 43 -7.18 4.83 -29.86
N ALA A 44 -8.23 4.28 -30.47
CA ALA A 44 -8.17 3.00 -31.18
C ALA A 44 -7.20 3.02 -32.37
N LYS A 45 -7.11 4.15 -33.08
CA LYS A 45 -6.15 4.35 -34.19
C LYS A 45 -4.73 4.53 -33.69
N GLU A 46 -4.55 5.25 -32.59
CA GLU A 46 -3.24 5.49 -31.97
C GLU A 46 -2.67 4.24 -31.29
N ARG A 47 -3.55 3.34 -30.82
CA ARG A 47 -3.21 2.16 -30.01
C ARG A 47 -3.83 0.89 -30.58
N PRO A 48 -3.51 0.53 -31.85
CA PRO A 48 -4.22 -0.53 -32.58
C PRO A 48 -4.10 -1.91 -31.90
N ASP A 49 -2.96 -2.24 -31.30
CA ASP A 49 -2.77 -3.52 -30.59
C ASP A 49 -3.55 -3.61 -29.29
N ALA A 50 -3.60 -2.53 -28.50
CA ALA A 50 -4.43 -2.48 -27.30
C ALA A 50 -5.91 -2.60 -27.66
N TYR A 51 -6.34 -1.89 -28.70
CA TYR A 51 -7.73 -1.97 -29.18
C TYR A 51 -8.10 -3.36 -29.71
N ARG A 52 -7.24 -3.98 -30.52
CA ARG A 52 -7.43 -5.35 -31.01
C ARG A 52 -7.65 -6.33 -29.85
N ARG A 53 -6.80 -6.28 -28.81
CA ARG A 53 -6.94 -7.13 -27.62
C ARG A 53 -8.22 -6.82 -26.83
N THR A 54 -8.60 -5.55 -26.69
CA THR A 54 -9.90 -5.18 -26.11
C THR A 54 -11.07 -5.79 -26.88
N LYS A 55 -11.03 -5.77 -28.21
CA LYS A 55 -12.05 -6.39 -29.07
C LYS A 55 -12.06 -7.92 -28.97
N GLU A 56 -10.90 -8.56 -28.79
CA GLU A 56 -10.84 -10.00 -28.52
C GLU A 56 -11.57 -10.37 -27.22
N ILE A 57 -11.42 -9.57 -26.15
CA ILE A 57 -12.16 -9.77 -24.89
C ILE A 57 -13.67 -9.56 -25.08
N SER A 58 -14.08 -8.57 -25.90
CA SER A 58 -15.50 -8.37 -26.21
C SER A 58 -16.13 -9.54 -26.98
N ALA A 59 -15.34 -10.42 -27.60
CA ALA A 59 -15.83 -11.62 -28.31
C ALA A 59 -15.82 -12.91 -27.46
N ARG A 60 -15.02 -12.99 -26.39
CA ARG A 60 -14.87 -14.22 -25.56
C ARG A 60 -15.89 -14.33 -24.42
N ASP A 61 -16.24 -15.53 -23.99
CA ASP A 61 -17.20 -15.74 -22.89
C ASP A 61 -16.62 -15.36 -21.50
N ILE A 62 -17.51 -14.94 -20.59
CA ILE A 62 -17.19 -14.73 -19.17
C ILE A 62 -16.77 -16.08 -18.58
N THR A 63 -15.69 -16.09 -17.81
CA THR A 63 -15.16 -17.31 -17.19
C THR A 63 -15.28 -17.25 -15.67
N ASN A 64 -15.41 -18.40 -15.03
CA ASN A 64 -15.17 -18.49 -13.58
C ASN A 64 -13.68 -18.28 -13.31
N GLY A 65 -13.34 -17.41 -12.36
CA GLY A 65 -11.96 -17.21 -11.93
C GLY A 65 -11.38 -18.49 -11.29
N PRO A 66 -10.08 -18.74 -11.40
CA PRO A 66 -9.47 -19.94 -10.84
C PRO A 66 -9.44 -19.89 -9.30
N HIS A 67 -9.41 -21.06 -8.66
CA HIS A 67 -9.38 -21.14 -7.20
C HIS A 67 -8.00 -20.71 -6.65
N PRO A 68 -7.91 -19.81 -5.66
CA PRO A 68 -6.64 -19.34 -5.07
C PRO A 68 -5.70 -20.40 -4.52
N GLY A 69 -6.21 -21.60 -4.23
CA GLY A 69 -5.42 -22.76 -3.78
C GLY A 69 -4.98 -23.71 -4.89
N ASP A 70 -5.31 -23.45 -6.15
CA ASP A 70 -4.85 -24.25 -7.28
C ASP A 70 -3.43 -23.80 -7.69
N PRO A 71 -2.41 -24.67 -7.59
CA PRO A 71 -1.03 -24.33 -7.93
C PRO A 71 -0.82 -24.03 -9.42
N ASN A 72 -1.77 -24.40 -10.29
CA ASN A 72 -1.75 -24.13 -11.73
C ASN A 72 -2.71 -23.01 -12.14
N ALA A 73 -3.31 -22.28 -11.18
CA ALA A 73 -4.24 -21.20 -11.44
C ALA A 73 -3.60 -20.07 -12.25
N ASP A 74 -4.09 -19.86 -13.47
CA ASP A 74 -3.73 -18.69 -14.28
C ASP A 74 -4.79 -17.59 -14.13
N PHE A 75 -4.62 -16.76 -13.09
CA PHE A 75 -5.50 -15.61 -12.82
C PHE A 75 -5.51 -14.55 -13.93
N GLY A 76 -4.54 -14.55 -14.86
CA GLY A 76 -4.52 -13.58 -15.95
C GLY A 76 -5.25 -14.03 -17.22
N ALA A 77 -5.68 -15.29 -17.30
CA ALA A 77 -6.43 -15.81 -18.46
C ALA A 77 -7.96 -15.66 -18.32
N GLN A 78 -8.44 -15.33 -17.13
CA GLN A 78 -9.86 -15.18 -16.83
C GLN A 78 -10.47 -13.98 -17.56
N ILE A 79 -11.80 -14.00 -17.70
CA ILE A 79 -12.61 -12.87 -18.15
C ILE A 79 -13.70 -12.62 -17.12
N SER A 80 -13.52 -11.56 -16.34
CA SER A 80 -14.52 -11.07 -15.40
C SER A 80 -15.68 -10.35 -16.12
N VAL A 81 -16.81 -10.26 -15.43
CA VAL A 81 -17.99 -9.48 -15.88
C VAL A 81 -17.59 -8.04 -16.15
N THR A 82 -16.82 -7.41 -15.23
CA THR A 82 -16.37 -6.03 -15.37
C THR A 82 -15.56 -5.81 -16.63
N SER A 83 -14.52 -6.61 -16.86
CA SER A 83 -13.66 -6.46 -18.05
C SER A 83 -14.41 -6.76 -19.36
N LYS A 84 -15.34 -7.72 -19.33
CA LYS A 84 -16.22 -8.02 -20.47
C LYS A 84 -17.10 -6.81 -20.81
N LEU A 85 -17.74 -6.21 -19.82
CA LEU A 85 -18.59 -5.03 -19.98
C LEU A 85 -17.80 -3.82 -20.47
N MET A 86 -16.62 -3.56 -19.89
CA MET A 86 -15.73 -2.49 -20.36
C MET A 86 -15.37 -2.68 -21.84
N SER A 87 -15.02 -3.90 -22.23
CA SER A 87 -14.61 -4.21 -23.60
C SER A 87 -15.77 -4.09 -24.61
N LEU A 88 -16.94 -4.65 -24.30
CA LEU A 88 -18.14 -4.50 -25.14
C LEU A 88 -18.54 -3.04 -25.31
N SER A 89 -18.50 -2.28 -24.21
CA SER A 89 -18.91 -0.87 -24.22
C SER A 89 -17.96 0.01 -25.04
N LEU A 90 -16.65 -0.26 -24.96
CA LEU A 90 -15.66 0.42 -25.81
C LEU A 90 -15.82 0.05 -27.28
N VAL A 91 -16.07 -1.22 -27.61
CA VAL A 91 -16.33 -1.65 -29.00
C VAL A 91 -17.60 -0.99 -29.54
N CYS A 92 -18.68 -0.99 -28.77
CA CYS A 92 -19.92 -0.28 -29.10
C CYS A 92 -19.64 1.20 -29.40
N ALA A 93 -18.96 1.91 -28.50
CA ALA A 93 -18.69 3.33 -28.70
C ALA A 93 -17.76 3.60 -29.89
N ILE A 94 -16.74 2.78 -30.12
CA ILE A 94 -15.71 3.01 -31.15
C ILE A 94 -16.21 2.64 -32.55
N GLU A 95 -16.87 1.49 -32.69
CA GLU A 95 -17.33 0.96 -33.99
C GLU A 95 -18.81 1.27 -34.27
N GLU A 96 -19.52 1.85 -33.31
CA GLU A 96 -20.98 2.04 -33.38
C GLU A 96 -21.71 0.69 -33.53
N ASP A 97 -21.13 -0.35 -32.89
CA ASP A 97 -21.63 -1.73 -32.93
C ASP A 97 -22.84 -1.92 -32.00
N ARG A 98 -24.03 -1.88 -32.60
CA ARG A 98 -25.31 -2.12 -31.92
C ARG A 98 -25.38 -3.48 -31.23
N SER A 99 -24.78 -4.53 -31.80
CA SER A 99 -24.80 -5.86 -31.18
C SER A 99 -24.00 -5.86 -29.89
N ALA A 100 -22.78 -5.31 -29.93
CA ALA A 100 -21.95 -5.17 -28.73
C ALA A 100 -22.67 -4.37 -27.62
N GLY A 101 -23.30 -3.24 -27.99
CA GLY A 101 -24.06 -2.42 -27.07
C GLY A 101 -25.24 -3.17 -26.44
N ARG A 102 -26.06 -3.88 -27.24
CA ARG A 102 -27.17 -4.69 -26.71
C ARG A 102 -26.69 -5.83 -25.82
N THR A 103 -25.62 -6.53 -26.19
CA THR A 103 -25.03 -7.58 -25.34
C THR A 103 -24.57 -7.03 -24.00
N ALA A 104 -23.92 -5.85 -23.98
CA ALA A 104 -23.52 -5.21 -22.72
C ALA A 104 -24.70 -4.89 -21.81
N ILE A 105 -25.80 -4.35 -22.38
CA ILE A 105 -27.03 -4.02 -21.64
C ILE A 105 -27.68 -5.28 -21.06
N GLU A 106 -27.76 -6.37 -21.83
CA GLU A 106 -28.31 -7.64 -21.31
C GLU A 106 -27.45 -8.23 -20.19
N LEU A 107 -26.12 -8.15 -20.30
CA LEU A 107 -25.22 -8.58 -19.23
C LEU A 107 -25.37 -7.70 -17.97
N VAL A 108 -25.57 -6.39 -18.11
CA VAL A 108 -25.88 -5.50 -16.98
C VAL A 108 -27.16 -5.94 -16.26
N LYS A 109 -28.21 -6.27 -17.02
CA LYS A 109 -29.46 -6.80 -16.44
C LYS A 109 -29.19 -8.10 -15.69
N GLN A 110 -28.59 -9.08 -16.36
CA GLN A 110 -28.35 -10.42 -15.81
C GLN A 110 -27.48 -10.42 -14.54
N HIS A 111 -26.43 -9.59 -14.51
CA HIS A 111 -25.42 -9.63 -13.44
C HIS A 111 -25.66 -8.60 -12.33
N TYR A 112 -26.46 -7.55 -12.57
CA TYR A 112 -26.72 -6.50 -11.59
C TYR A 112 -28.22 -6.23 -11.39
N LEU A 113 -28.95 -5.81 -12.43
CA LEU A 113 -30.33 -5.33 -12.24
C LEU A 113 -31.34 -6.43 -11.88
N ASP A 114 -31.10 -7.67 -12.29
CA ASP A 114 -31.89 -8.87 -11.97
C ASP A 114 -31.42 -9.56 -10.67
N LYS A 115 -30.36 -9.05 -10.03
CA LYS A 115 -29.84 -9.56 -8.77
C LYS A 115 -30.42 -8.80 -7.56
N PRO A 116 -30.37 -9.40 -6.36
CA PRO A 116 -30.67 -8.67 -5.13
C PRO A 116 -29.81 -7.41 -5.02
N LEU A 117 -30.39 -6.34 -4.46
CA LEU A 117 -29.68 -5.09 -4.23
C LEU A 117 -28.47 -5.35 -3.31
N PRO A 118 -27.26 -4.93 -3.69
CA PRO A 118 -26.09 -5.08 -2.83
C PRO A 118 -26.16 -4.08 -1.67
N ILE A 119 -26.09 -4.59 -0.44
CA ILE A 119 -26.17 -3.81 0.82
C ILE A 119 -25.07 -4.28 1.78
N GLY A 120 -24.42 -3.34 2.46
CA GLY A 120 -23.41 -3.61 3.49
C GLY A 120 -21.99 -3.65 2.93
N HIS A 121 -21.12 -4.45 3.56
CA HIS A 121 -19.70 -4.58 3.20
C HIS A 121 -19.48 -5.41 1.91
N VAL A 122 -19.90 -4.85 0.78
CA VAL A 122 -19.78 -5.36 -0.59
C VAL A 122 -19.47 -4.19 -1.55
N PRO A 123 -18.93 -4.41 -2.75
CA PRO A 123 -18.53 -3.32 -3.66
C PRO A 123 -19.74 -2.69 -4.40
N PHE A 124 -20.77 -2.28 -3.66
CA PHE A 124 -22.06 -1.81 -4.19
C PHE A 124 -21.96 -0.57 -5.10
N GLY A 125 -21.05 0.36 -4.79
CA GLY A 125 -20.82 1.56 -5.57
C GLY A 125 -20.07 1.23 -6.86
N HIS A 126 -19.04 0.39 -6.80
CA HIS A 126 -18.33 -0.13 -7.98
C HIS A 126 -19.30 -0.75 -8.98
N ASP A 127 -20.23 -1.61 -8.54
CA ASP A 127 -21.25 -2.23 -9.40
C ASP A 127 -22.11 -1.17 -10.14
N CYS A 128 -22.54 -0.12 -9.42
CA CYS A 128 -23.25 1.01 -10.03
C CYS A 128 -22.41 1.72 -11.09
N GLY A 129 -21.10 1.90 -10.83
CA GLY A 129 -20.15 2.53 -11.74
C GLY A 129 -19.92 1.73 -13.01
N VAL A 130 -19.77 0.41 -12.92
CA VAL A 130 -19.65 -0.50 -14.08
C VAL A 130 -20.88 -0.36 -14.97
N CYS A 131 -22.09 -0.38 -14.37
CA CYS A 131 -23.33 -0.13 -15.10
C CYS A 131 -23.37 1.27 -15.73
N GLY A 132 -22.81 2.28 -15.04
CA GLY A 132 -22.72 3.66 -15.52
C GLY A 132 -21.83 3.81 -16.75
N VAL A 133 -20.72 3.07 -16.83
CA VAL A 133 -19.88 3.04 -18.04
C VAL A 133 -20.66 2.44 -19.22
N VAL A 134 -21.37 1.33 -19.02
CA VAL A 134 -22.23 0.73 -20.07
C VAL A 134 -23.35 1.68 -20.48
N TYR A 135 -23.93 2.39 -19.51
CA TYR A 135 -24.96 3.40 -19.75
C TYR A 135 -24.45 4.52 -20.66
N ASP A 136 -23.29 5.08 -20.35
CA ASP A 136 -22.71 6.20 -21.09
C ASP A 136 -22.22 5.80 -22.48
N LEU A 137 -21.48 4.70 -22.59
CA LEU A 137 -20.84 4.30 -23.84
C LEU A 137 -21.81 3.63 -24.83
N CYS A 138 -22.90 3.03 -24.34
CA CYS A 138 -23.91 2.35 -25.15
C CYS A 138 -25.26 3.10 -25.16
N HIS A 139 -25.30 4.38 -24.75
CA HIS A 139 -26.52 5.13 -24.44
C HIS A 139 -27.63 5.01 -25.49
N GLU A 140 -27.28 5.11 -26.78
CA GLU A 140 -28.20 5.06 -27.91
C GLU A 140 -28.91 3.71 -28.10
N HIS A 141 -28.50 2.67 -27.37
CA HIS A 141 -29.07 1.33 -27.45
C HIS A 141 -29.92 0.95 -26.23
N TRP A 142 -29.98 1.80 -25.21
CA TRP A 142 -30.87 1.61 -24.06
C TRP A 142 -32.30 2.01 -24.40
N THR A 143 -33.27 1.18 -24.05
CA THR A 143 -34.67 1.59 -24.08
C THR A 143 -34.99 2.52 -22.91
N GLU A 144 -36.06 3.30 -23.01
CA GLU A 144 -36.51 4.16 -21.90
C GLU A 144 -36.81 3.36 -20.62
N GLU A 145 -37.38 2.16 -20.75
CA GLU A 145 -37.66 1.26 -19.64
C GLU A 145 -36.37 0.77 -18.98
N GLU A 146 -35.37 0.36 -19.77
CA GLU A 146 -34.08 -0.08 -19.25
C GLU A 146 -33.34 1.06 -18.53
N ARG A 147 -33.41 2.30 -19.07
CA ARG A 147 -32.83 3.48 -18.40
C ARG A 147 -33.48 3.73 -17.06
N LYS A 148 -34.83 3.75 -16.99
CA LYS A 148 -35.58 3.91 -15.74
C LYS A 148 -35.25 2.82 -14.71
N ARG A 149 -35.05 1.59 -15.18
CA ARG A 149 -34.66 0.47 -14.32
C ARG A 149 -33.27 0.67 -13.72
N TYR A 150 -32.29 1.10 -14.53
CA TYR A 150 -30.96 1.43 -14.01
C TYR A 150 -30.99 2.63 -13.05
N HIS A 151 -31.74 3.69 -13.36
CA HIS A 151 -31.90 4.83 -12.44
C HIS A 151 -32.45 4.39 -11.08
N THR A 152 -33.46 3.51 -11.09
CA THR A 152 -34.05 2.95 -9.87
C THR A 152 -33.03 2.14 -9.07
N PHE A 153 -32.24 1.29 -9.75
CA PHE A 153 -31.17 0.52 -9.12
C PHE A 153 -30.10 1.42 -8.49
N LEU A 154 -29.60 2.42 -9.22
CA LEU A 154 -28.59 3.36 -8.74
C LEU A 154 -29.06 4.10 -7.48
N ILE A 155 -30.27 4.67 -7.51
CA ILE A 155 -30.83 5.43 -6.38
C ILE A 155 -31.06 4.50 -5.19
N ALA A 156 -31.63 3.31 -5.40
CA ALA A 156 -31.84 2.35 -4.32
C ALA A 156 -30.51 1.89 -3.70
N CYS A 157 -29.51 1.60 -4.52
CA CYS A 157 -28.19 1.18 -4.05
C CYS A 157 -27.53 2.26 -3.20
N ARG A 158 -27.59 3.53 -3.65
CA ARG A 158 -27.10 4.66 -2.88
C ARG A 158 -27.86 4.83 -1.57
N ASP A 159 -29.20 4.87 -1.61
CA ASP A 159 -30.03 5.20 -0.45
C ASP A 159 -29.94 4.12 0.65
N ASN A 160 -29.66 2.86 0.31
CA ASN A 160 -29.49 1.78 1.28
C ASN A 160 -28.06 1.63 1.85
N ASN A 161 -27.06 2.35 1.32
CA ASN A 161 -25.65 2.21 1.71
C ASN A 161 -25.01 3.54 2.15
N VAL A 162 -25.81 4.52 2.58
CA VAL A 162 -25.31 5.85 2.96
C VAL A 162 -24.34 5.79 4.15
N ASP A 163 -24.56 4.87 5.10
CA ASP A 163 -23.79 4.72 6.34
C ASP A 163 -22.68 3.66 6.25
N GLU A 164 -22.52 3.03 5.08
CA GLU A 164 -21.48 2.03 4.82
C GLU A 164 -20.18 2.69 4.33
N GLU A 165 -19.03 2.08 4.64
CA GLU A 165 -17.71 2.51 4.15
C GLU A 165 -17.39 4.00 4.39
N MET A 166 -17.49 4.45 5.65
CA MET A 166 -17.46 5.88 6.00
C MET A 166 -16.05 6.46 6.24
N SER A 167 -15.04 5.64 6.51
CA SER A 167 -13.68 6.15 6.81
C SER A 167 -12.87 6.42 5.54
N PRO A 168 -12.29 7.62 5.39
CA PRO A 168 -11.39 7.92 4.28
C PRO A 168 -10.01 7.27 4.45
N PHE A 169 -9.70 6.64 5.58
CA PHE A 169 -8.47 5.86 5.76
C PHE A 169 -8.61 4.41 5.26
N HIS A 170 -9.85 3.94 5.06
CA HIS A 170 -10.19 2.62 4.53
C HIS A 170 -10.48 2.72 3.03
N ASP A 171 -9.91 1.83 2.21
CA ASP A 171 -10.07 1.85 0.74
C ASP A 171 -11.53 1.74 0.28
N GLY A 172 -12.41 1.16 1.09
CA GLY A 172 -13.83 1.00 0.83
C GLY A 172 -14.56 2.33 0.59
N TRP A 173 -14.19 3.41 1.31
CA TRP A 173 -14.79 4.73 1.05
C TRP A 173 -14.55 5.17 -0.40
N TRP A 174 -13.36 4.87 -0.91
CA TRP A 174 -12.90 5.29 -2.23
C TRP A 174 -13.44 4.38 -3.32
N GLY A 175 -12.99 3.12 -3.33
CA GLY A 175 -13.19 2.16 -4.41
C GLY A 175 -14.55 1.46 -4.39
N TYR A 176 -14.91 0.91 -3.23
CA TYR A 176 -16.17 0.17 -3.08
C TYR A 176 -17.37 1.09 -3.28
N LYS A 177 -17.30 2.32 -2.73
CA LYS A 177 -18.41 3.26 -2.65
C LYS A 177 -18.32 4.40 -3.67
N ASN A 178 -17.47 5.39 -3.43
CA ASN A 178 -17.63 6.69 -4.08
C ASN A 178 -17.14 6.75 -5.52
N ALA A 179 -16.12 5.98 -5.90
CA ALA A 179 -15.63 5.95 -7.28
C ALA A 179 -16.74 5.57 -8.27
N GLY A 180 -17.45 4.47 -7.99
CA GLY A 180 -18.51 4.01 -8.87
C GLY A 180 -19.77 4.87 -8.82
N PHE A 181 -20.14 5.43 -7.65
CA PHE A 181 -21.25 6.40 -7.61
C PHE A 181 -20.97 7.67 -8.40
N ILE A 182 -19.75 8.21 -8.32
CA ILE A 182 -19.34 9.36 -9.15
C ILE A 182 -19.54 9.05 -10.64
N VAL A 183 -19.02 7.91 -11.10
CA VAL A 183 -19.13 7.48 -12.50
C VAL A 183 -20.59 7.33 -12.93
N ALA A 184 -21.40 6.66 -12.12
CA ALA A 184 -22.82 6.44 -12.39
C ALA A 184 -23.62 7.75 -12.45
N LEU A 185 -23.41 8.65 -11.48
CA LEU A 185 -24.13 9.93 -11.39
C LEU A 185 -23.77 10.87 -12.55
N LEU A 186 -22.51 10.86 -13.00
CA LEU A 186 -22.11 11.59 -14.20
C LEU A 186 -22.76 11.02 -15.46
N ALA A 187 -22.89 9.69 -15.55
CA ALA A 187 -23.54 9.02 -16.69
C ALA A 187 -25.02 9.36 -16.81
N VAL A 188 -25.75 9.47 -15.69
CA VAL A 188 -27.20 9.76 -15.70
C VAL A 188 -27.54 11.24 -15.55
N MET A 189 -26.54 12.12 -15.65
CA MET A 189 -26.71 13.56 -15.44
C MET A 189 -27.77 14.16 -16.38
N TYR A 190 -28.74 14.86 -15.78
CA TYR A 190 -29.95 15.45 -16.36
C TYR A 190 -31.12 14.50 -16.59
N GLU A 191 -31.00 13.22 -16.20
CA GLU A 191 -32.06 12.22 -16.40
C GLU A 191 -32.80 11.87 -15.09
N THR A 192 -32.36 12.38 -13.93
CA THR A 192 -33.09 12.24 -12.67
C THR A 192 -33.19 13.61 -11.95
N GLU A 193 -33.84 13.66 -10.79
CA GLU A 193 -33.90 14.91 -9.99
C GLU A 193 -32.82 14.96 -8.89
N LYS A 194 -32.17 13.82 -8.60
CA LYS A 194 -31.33 13.65 -7.41
C LYS A 194 -29.83 13.66 -7.69
N GLU A 195 -29.41 13.47 -8.94
CA GLU A 195 -28.02 13.14 -9.27
C GLU A 195 -27.05 14.27 -8.97
N LEU A 196 -27.42 15.52 -9.24
CA LEU A 196 -26.58 16.68 -8.93
C LEU A 196 -26.41 16.82 -7.41
N PHE A 197 -27.48 16.61 -6.65
CA PHE A 197 -27.43 16.68 -5.19
C PHE A 197 -26.58 15.55 -4.59
N MET A 198 -26.71 14.33 -5.11
CA MET A 198 -25.88 13.20 -4.68
C MET A 198 -24.40 13.44 -4.99
N LEU A 199 -24.08 13.89 -6.21
CA LEU A 199 -22.70 14.18 -6.61
C LEU A 199 -22.10 15.34 -5.81
N TYR A 200 -22.91 16.37 -5.52
CA TYR A 200 -22.53 17.48 -4.64
C TYR A 200 -22.16 17.00 -3.23
N ASN A 201 -22.92 16.07 -2.64
CA ASN A 201 -22.61 15.55 -1.31
C ASN A 201 -21.29 14.80 -1.30
N ILE A 202 -21.02 13.98 -2.33
CA ILE A 202 -19.74 13.27 -2.47
C ILE A 202 -18.58 14.25 -2.63
N ASP A 203 -18.71 15.30 -3.45
CA ASP A 203 -17.67 16.34 -3.60
C ASP A 203 -17.42 17.10 -2.31
N ARG A 204 -18.48 17.44 -1.56
CA ARG A 204 -18.35 18.07 -0.26
C ARG A 204 -17.59 17.16 0.70
N GLU A 205 -18.00 15.89 0.84
CA GLU A 205 -17.34 14.91 1.73
C GLU A 205 -15.88 14.70 1.35
N PHE A 206 -15.57 14.56 0.06
CA PHE A 206 -14.20 14.47 -0.42
C PHE A 206 -13.36 15.67 0.05
N ARG A 207 -13.87 16.90 -0.15
CA ARG A 207 -13.15 18.13 0.18
C ARG A 207 -12.99 18.35 1.68
N THR A 208 -14.00 17.99 2.48
CA THR A 208 -14.00 18.30 3.92
C THR A 208 -13.42 17.19 4.78
N LEU A 209 -13.50 15.92 4.34
CA LEU A 209 -13.05 14.76 5.13
C LEU A 209 -11.81 14.13 4.50
N CYS A 210 -11.88 13.79 3.21
CA CYS A 210 -10.89 12.94 2.58
C CYS A 210 -9.58 13.66 2.27
N VAL A 211 -9.66 14.92 1.84
CA VAL A 211 -8.47 15.76 1.63
C VAL A 211 -7.68 15.90 2.92
N ASP A 212 -8.35 16.07 4.06
CA ASP A 212 -7.68 16.20 5.35
C ASP A 212 -7.07 14.88 5.83
N ALA A 213 -7.77 13.76 5.61
CA ALA A 213 -7.23 12.41 5.85
C ALA A 213 -5.98 12.13 5.00
N LEU A 214 -5.98 12.49 3.70
CA LEU A 214 -4.82 12.36 2.82
C LEU A 214 -3.65 13.25 3.25
N LYS A 215 -3.91 14.46 3.74
CA LYS A 215 -2.86 15.33 4.31
C LYS A 215 -2.25 14.73 5.58
N LEU A 216 -3.07 14.09 6.41
CA LEU A 216 -2.63 13.49 7.66
C LEU A 216 -1.85 12.18 7.45
N ALA A 217 -2.31 11.31 6.56
CA ALA A 217 -1.83 9.94 6.44
C ALA A 217 -1.14 9.61 5.10
N GLY A 218 -1.25 10.49 4.09
CA GLY A 218 -0.82 10.23 2.71
C GLY A 218 0.44 10.98 2.28
N ASP A 219 1.04 11.79 3.14
CA ASP A 219 2.23 12.57 2.80
C ASP A 219 3.40 11.69 2.29
N GLY A 220 4.02 12.11 1.20
CA GLY A 220 5.00 11.35 0.42
C GLY A 220 4.39 10.23 -0.42
N GLY A 221 3.06 10.21 -0.56
CA GLY A 221 2.32 9.33 -1.46
C GLY A 221 1.99 7.97 -0.89
N GLY A 222 2.60 7.51 0.22
CA GLY A 222 2.27 6.21 0.81
C GLY A 222 0.81 6.11 1.29
N TYR A 223 0.26 4.90 1.34
CA TYR A 223 -1.12 4.67 1.80
C TYR A 223 -1.10 3.91 3.13
N ALA A 224 -1.75 4.46 4.16
CA ALA A 224 -1.66 3.95 5.53
C ALA A 224 -2.17 2.52 5.69
N GLU A 225 -3.21 2.14 4.95
CA GLU A 225 -3.76 0.78 4.95
C GLU A 225 -2.81 -0.27 4.34
N GLY A 226 -1.72 0.18 3.71
CA GLY A 226 -0.71 -0.69 3.12
C GLY A 226 -1.18 -1.23 1.76
N PHE A 227 -1.21 -2.55 1.63
CA PHE A 227 -1.37 -3.25 0.35
C PHE A 227 -2.66 -2.90 -0.40
N TYR A 228 -3.71 -2.56 0.33
CA TYR A 228 -5.05 -2.29 -0.19
C TYR A 228 -5.10 -1.15 -1.21
N VAL A 229 -4.12 -0.23 -1.20
CA VAL A 229 -3.97 0.81 -2.23
C VAL A 229 -3.97 0.24 -3.66
N ASN A 230 -3.48 -0.99 -3.84
CA ASN A 230 -3.35 -1.61 -5.15
C ASN A 230 -4.67 -2.16 -5.71
N TYR A 231 -5.71 -2.32 -4.89
CA TYR A 231 -7.00 -2.83 -5.36
C TYR A 231 -7.82 -1.76 -6.06
N TYR A 232 -7.98 -0.58 -5.45
CA TYR A 232 -8.98 0.40 -5.87
C TYR A 232 -8.46 1.80 -6.23
N MET A 233 -7.15 2.07 -6.11
CA MET A 233 -6.60 3.36 -6.53
C MET A 233 -6.92 3.66 -8.01
N GLN A 234 -6.91 2.65 -8.87
CA GLN A 234 -7.25 2.81 -10.28
C GLN A 234 -8.70 3.24 -10.49
N ASP A 235 -9.66 2.63 -9.79
CA ASP A 235 -11.09 2.98 -9.84
C ASP A 235 -11.32 4.40 -9.35
N TRP A 236 -10.67 4.79 -8.25
CA TRP A 236 -10.74 6.16 -7.74
C TRP A 236 -10.19 7.19 -8.73
N LEU A 237 -9.02 6.91 -9.35
CA LEU A 237 -8.45 7.79 -10.36
C LEU A 237 -9.30 7.85 -11.62
N PHE A 238 -9.99 6.76 -12.00
CA PHE A 238 -10.97 6.78 -13.09
C PHE A 238 -12.10 7.76 -12.77
N ALA A 239 -12.66 7.70 -11.57
CA ALA A 239 -13.70 8.62 -11.12
C ALA A 239 -13.22 10.08 -11.10
N CYS A 240 -11.99 10.33 -10.63
CA CYS A 240 -11.38 11.65 -10.66
C CYS A 240 -11.23 12.18 -12.08
N GLU A 241 -10.79 11.35 -13.03
CA GLU A 241 -10.64 11.75 -14.42
C GLU A 241 -12.01 11.97 -15.10
N ALA A 242 -13.02 11.16 -14.78
CA ALA A 242 -14.39 11.40 -15.24
C ALA A 242 -14.93 12.73 -14.68
N MET A 243 -14.71 13.02 -13.39
CA MET A 243 -15.06 14.31 -12.77
C MET A 243 -14.37 15.47 -13.47
N ARG A 244 -13.06 15.36 -13.72
CA ARG A 244 -12.28 16.39 -14.41
C ARG A 244 -12.75 16.60 -15.85
N ARG A 245 -13.14 15.55 -16.57
CA ARG A 245 -13.64 15.68 -17.95
C ARG A 245 -15.04 16.26 -18.01
N CYS A 246 -15.95 15.73 -17.20
CA CYS A 246 -17.36 16.10 -17.24
C CYS A 246 -17.62 17.45 -16.57
N THR A 247 -16.87 17.81 -15.53
CA THR A 247 -17.12 19.02 -14.74
C THR A 247 -15.94 19.98 -14.78
N GLY A 248 -14.71 19.46 -14.95
CA GLY A 248 -13.46 20.20 -14.78
C GLY A 248 -13.02 20.36 -13.31
N ALA A 249 -13.70 19.69 -12.37
CA ALA A 249 -13.23 19.59 -10.99
C ALA A 249 -11.99 18.68 -10.94
N ASP A 250 -10.88 19.22 -10.45
CA ASP A 250 -9.63 18.49 -10.28
C ASP A 250 -9.46 18.07 -8.83
N TYR A 251 -9.67 16.79 -8.55
CA TYR A 251 -9.53 16.23 -7.20
C TYR A 251 -8.07 15.99 -6.83
N LEU A 252 -7.20 15.75 -7.81
CA LEU A 252 -5.80 15.43 -7.58
C LEU A 252 -5.06 16.67 -7.03
N ALA A 253 -5.46 17.85 -7.51
CA ALA A 253 -4.96 19.14 -7.03
C ALA A 253 -5.33 19.45 -5.57
N ALA A 254 -6.28 18.75 -4.96
CA ALA A 254 -6.74 19.04 -3.60
C ALA A 254 -5.82 18.47 -2.49
N ALA A 255 -5.03 17.44 -2.81
CA ALA A 255 -4.08 16.79 -1.89
C ALA A 255 -2.76 16.45 -2.60
N PRO A 256 -2.00 17.48 -3.04
CA PRO A 256 -0.79 17.27 -3.86
C PRO A 256 0.30 16.47 -3.14
N GLU A 257 0.41 16.56 -1.81
CA GLU A 257 1.38 15.81 -1.02
C GLU A 257 1.22 14.29 -1.18
N PHE A 258 -0.02 13.83 -1.40
CA PHE A 258 -0.32 12.45 -1.76
C PHE A 258 -0.21 12.25 -3.27
N TYR A 259 -1.03 12.93 -4.08
CA TYR A 259 -1.19 12.59 -5.50
C TYR A 259 0.06 12.86 -6.35
N ALA A 260 0.82 13.93 -6.08
CA ALA A 260 2.06 14.20 -6.79
C ALA A 260 3.21 13.26 -6.38
N SER A 261 3.08 12.57 -5.24
CA SER A 261 4.08 11.59 -4.79
C SER A 261 3.65 10.14 -5.02
N ARG A 262 2.37 9.88 -5.28
CA ARG A 262 1.78 8.54 -5.29
C ARG A 262 2.38 7.62 -6.35
N ALA A 263 2.59 8.10 -7.57
CA ALA A 263 3.22 7.30 -8.62
C ALA A 263 4.69 6.96 -8.28
N ILE A 264 5.38 7.90 -7.63
CA ILE A 264 6.77 7.70 -7.20
C ILE A 264 6.82 6.66 -6.07
N ALA A 265 6.01 6.83 -5.02
CA ALA A 265 5.90 5.84 -3.94
C ALA A 265 5.50 4.46 -4.48
N SER A 266 4.53 4.39 -5.40
CA SER A 266 4.11 3.12 -6.02
C SER A 266 5.22 2.43 -6.80
N ALA A 267 6.09 3.19 -7.49
CA ALA A 267 7.25 2.63 -8.19
C ALA A 267 8.29 2.05 -7.22
N PHE A 268 8.45 2.67 -6.04
CA PHE A 268 9.24 2.12 -4.95
C PHE A 268 8.56 0.92 -4.26
N GLU A 269 7.23 0.86 -4.23
CA GLU A 269 6.50 -0.29 -3.70
C GLU A 269 6.54 -1.51 -4.63
N GLN A 270 7.14 -1.43 -5.82
CA GLN A 270 7.34 -2.59 -6.70
C GLN A 270 8.70 -3.25 -6.42
N TYR A 271 8.69 -4.57 -6.22
CA TYR A 271 9.93 -5.33 -6.19
C TYR A 271 10.70 -5.20 -7.52
N PRO A 272 12.05 -5.19 -7.48
CA PRO A 272 12.87 -5.40 -8.67
C PRO A 272 12.54 -6.73 -9.35
N GLY A 273 12.59 -6.78 -10.68
CA GLY A 273 12.26 -7.96 -11.47
C GLY A 273 10.88 -7.87 -12.10
N VAL A 274 10.81 -8.31 -13.35
CA VAL A 274 9.56 -8.58 -14.07
C VAL A 274 9.33 -10.10 -14.04
N ARG A 275 8.14 -10.52 -13.61
CA ARG A 275 7.82 -11.93 -13.36
C ARG A 275 6.61 -12.38 -14.18
N GLU A 276 5.66 -13.07 -13.52
CA GLU A 276 4.50 -13.69 -14.15
C GLU A 276 3.78 -12.68 -15.05
N ARG A 277 3.48 -13.11 -16.27
CA ARG A 277 2.77 -12.31 -17.27
C ARG A 277 3.39 -10.93 -17.55
N GLY A 278 4.72 -10.82 -17.47
CA GLY A 278 5.41 -9.55 -17.78
C GLY A 278 5.11 -8.43 -16.80
N SER A 279 4.68 -8.76 -15.57
CA SER A 279 4.25 -7.80 -14.57
C SER A 279 5.24 -7.69 -13.40
N ARG A 280 5.14 -6.59 -12.66
CA ARG A 280 5.85 -6.38 -11.39
C ARG A 280 4.96 -6.71 -10.21
N ARG A 281 5.59 -7.19 -9.14
CA ARG A 281 4.90 -7.53 -7.90
C ARG A 281 5.06 -6.40 -6.88
N PRO A 282 3.96 -5.83 -6.37
CA PRO A 282 4.02 -4.90 -5.25
C PRO A 282 4.47 -5.61 -3.96
N ILE A 283 5.13 -4.88 -3.06
CA ILE A 283 5.36 -5.33 -1.68
C ILE A 283 4.03 -5.53 -0.99
N CYS A 284 3.93 -6.54 -0.11
CA CYS A 284 2.75 -6.76 0.72
C CYS A 284 2.99 -6.09 2.07
N VAL A 285 2.20 -5.07 2.44
CA VAL A 285 2.30 -4.39 3.75
C VAL A 285 0.93 -4.41 4.38
N GLY A 286 0.82 -4.90 5.62
CA GLY A 286 -0.49 -5.18 6.21
C GLY A 286 -1.21 -6.33 5.51
N ASP A 287 -2.53 -6.38 5.63
CA ASP A 287 -3.32 -7.45 5.01
C ASP A 287 -3.22 -7.38 3.49
N GLY A 288 -2.90 -8.49 2.84
CA GLY A 288 -2.85 -8.51 1.39
C GLY A 288 -2.60 -9.89 0.80
N ARG A 289 -2.98 -10.07 -0.46
CA ARG A 289 -2.76 -11.31 -1.22
C ARG A 289 -1.80 -11.14 -2.41
N GLY A 290 -1.03 -10.04 -2.45
CA GLY A 290 -0.14 -9.65 -3.54
C GLY A 290 1.04 -10.57 -3.86
N ARG A 291 1.10 -11.74 -3.24
CA ARG A 291 2.19 -12.69 -3.36
C ARG A 291 2.07 -13.59 -4.59
N PHE A 292 0.90 -13.65 -5.23
CA PHE A 292 0.67 -14.29 -6.52
C PHE A 292 0.07 -13.32 -7.54
N PHE A 293 0.07 -13.68 -8.82
CA PHE A 293 -0.45 -12.80 -9.87
C PHE A 293 -1.98 -12.65 -9.77
N LYS A 294 -2.45 -11.40 -9.81
CA LYS A 294 -3.86 -11.01 -9.85
C LYS A 294 -4.00 -9.58 -10.39
N VAL A 295 -5.24 -9.09 -10.46
CA VAL A 295 -5.63 -7.78 -10.99
C VAL A 295 -4.89 -6.59 -10.38
N GLU A 296 -4.46 -6.66 -9.12
CA GLU A 296 -3.80 -5.55 -8.44
C GLU A 296 -2.49 -5.10 -9.13
N ARG A 297 -1.80 -6.00 -9.83
CA ARG A 297 -0.58 -5.65 -10.58
C ARG A 297 -0.91 -4.71 -11.74
N ASP A 298 -2.01 -5.00 -12.44
CA ASP A 298 -2.50 -4.15 -13.53
C ASP A 298 -3.17 -2.88 -13.01
N SER A 299 -3.83 -2.93 -11.85
CA SER A 299 -4.37 -1.74 -11.17
C SER A 299 -3.27 -0.77 -10.78
N ALA A 300 -2.18 -1.24 -10.17
CA ALA A 300 -1.03 -0.40 -9.82
C ALA A 300 -0.38 0.21 -11.06
N LEU A 301 -0.10 -0.59 -12.11
CA LEU A 301 0.44 -0.10 -13.38
C LEU A 301 -0.45 0.98 -14.01
N THR A 302 -1.76 0.73 -14.04
CA THR A 302 -2.73 1.64 -14.65
C THR A 302 -2.87 2.94 -13.85
N ALA A 303 -2.98 2.86 -12.53
CA ALA A 303 -3.03 4.02 -11.66
C ALA A 303 -1.79 4.91 -11.83
N ASN A 304 -0.60 4.31 -11.91
CA ASN A 304 0.65 5.05 -12.13
C ASN A 304 0.69 5.72 -13.50
N ARG A 305 0.21 5.06 -14.56
CA ARG A 305 0.09 5.68 -15.90
C ARG A 305 -0.83 6.89 -15.90
N MET A 306 -1.95 6.82 -15.18
CA MET A 306 -2.88 7.95 -15.05
C MET A 306 -2.24 9.14 -14.33
N LEU A 307 -1.54 8.89 -13.23
CA LEU A 307 -0.83 9.93 -12.47
C LEU A 307 0.33 10.54 -13.27
N VAL A 308 1.14 9.71 -13.92
CA VAL A 308 2.24 10.13 -14.80
C VAL A 308 1.73 10.97 -15.98
N ALA A 309 0.58 10.62 -16.57
CA ALA A 309 -0.03 11.44 -17.61
C ALA A 309 -0.54 12.79 -17.08
N HIS A 310 -1.06 12.82 -15.85
CA HIS A 310 -1.51 14.06 -15.20
C HIS A 310 -0.33 15.00 -14.88
N TYR A 311 0.78 14.46 -14.37
CA TYR A 311 2.00 15.20 -14.02
C TYR A 311 3.10 15.09 -15.11
N ARG A 312 2.72 14.97 -16.38
CA ARG A 312 3.62 14.63 -17.50
C ARG A 312 4.86 15.52 -17.68
N ASP A 313 4.79 16.75 -17.20
CA ASP A 313 5.87 17.74 -17.34
C ASP A 313 6.86 17.70 -16.16
N ASP A 314 6.53 16.99 -15.08
CA ASP A 314 7.40 16.79 -13.93
C ASP A 314 8.51 15.77 -14.21
N SER A 315 9.74 16.07 -13.80
CA SER A 315 10.91 15.23 -14.09
C SER A 315 10.88 13.89 -13.38
N ASP A 316 10.34 13.84 -12.15
CA ASP A 316 10.24 12.59 -11.40
C ASP A 316 9.22 11.69 -12.10
N HIS A 317 8.08 12.22 -12.52
CA HIS A 317 7.09 11.46 -13.28
C HIS A 317 7.59 11.00 -14.65
N GLN A 318 8.46 11.76 -15.32
CA GLN A 318 9.12 11.31 -16.54
C GLN A 318 10.08 10.14 -16.26
N ALA A 319 10.82 10.15 -15.15
CA ALA A 319 11.63 9.02 -14.73
C ALA A 319 10.77 7.80 -14.36
N ILE A 320 9.65 8.00 -13.65
CA ILE A 320 8.69 6.93 -13.38
C ILE A 320 8.08 6.40 -14.69
N ASN A 321 7.79 7.24 -15.68
CA ASN A 321 7.32 6.80 -16.98
C ASN A 321 8.31 5.83 -17.65
N SER A 322 9.62 6.15 -17.59
CA SER A 322 10.68 5.23 -18.05
C SER A 322 10.65 3.89 -17.31
N PHE A 323 10.41 3.89 -15.99
CA PHE A 323 10.25 2.67 -15.20
C PHE A 323 9.01 1.86 -15.60
N LEU A 324 7.86 2.51 -15.79
CA LEU A 324 6.61 1.85 -16.20
C LEU A 324 6.71 1.23 -17.60
N ASN A 325 7.52 1.82 -18.49
CA ASN A 325 7.75 1.30 -19.83
C ASN A 325 8.62 0.03 -19.86
N LEU A 326 9.24 -0.35 -18.75
CA LEU A 326 9.86 -1.68 -18.59
C LEU A 326 8.82 -2.80 -18.43
N THR A 327 7.57 -2.45 -18.12
CA THR A 327 6.40 -3.33 -18.12
C THR A 327 5.32 -2.75 -19.06
N PRO A 328 5.52 -2.84 -20.39
CA PRO A 328 4.73 -2.08 -21.35
C PRO A 328 3.28 -2.56 -21.45
N HIS A 329 2.97 -3.78 -21.01
CA HIS A 329 1.63 -4.35 -21.10
C HIS A 329 1.06 -4.68 -19.71
N VAL A 330 -0.26 -4.55 -19.60
CA VAL A 330 -1.00 -5.24 -18.55
C VAL A 330 -0.78 -6.75 -18.67
N GLY A 331 -0.68 -7.42 -17.52
CA GLY A 331 -0.42 -8.85 -17.46
C GLY A 331 -1.65 -9.72 -17.72
N ALA A 332 -2.83 -9.29 -17.27
CA ALA A 332 -4.06 -10.05 -17.48
C ALA A 332 -4.69 -9.71 -18.84
N ASP A 333 -5.10 -10.73 -19.60
CA ASP A 333 -5.63 -10.57 -20.95
C ASP A 333 -6.89 -9.69 -20.93
N GLU A 334 -7.75 -9.90 -19.93
CA GLU A 334 -9.01 -9.17 -19.76
C GLU A 334 -8.82 -7.66 -19.56
N ASN A 335 -7.64 -7.22 -19.10
CA ASN A 335 -7.37 -5.83 -18.76
C ASN A 335 -6.82 -5.01 -19.95
N ALA A 336 -6.79 -5.55 -21.17
CA ALA A 336 -6.28 -4.84 -22.35
C ALA A 336 -6.91 -3.45 -22.56
N TRP A 337 -8.17 -3.27 -22.17
CA TRP A 337 -8.87 -1.98 -22.21
C TRP A 337 -8.16 -0.89 -21.40
N ARG A 338 -7.45 -1.23 -20.32
CA ARG A 338 -6.71 -0.27 -19.48
C ARG A 338 -5.55 0.35 -20.24
N GLU A 339 -4.85 -0.44 -21.06
CA GLU A 339 -3.77 0.05 -21.93
C GLU A 339 -4.33 0.95 -23.02
N LEU A 340 -5.46 0.55 -23.64
CA LEU A 340 -6.16 1.37 -24.63
C LEU A 340 -6.52 2.75 -24.08
N LEU A 341 -6.96 2.84 -22.82
CA LEU A 341 -7.37 4.12 -22.23
C LEU A 341 -6.21 4.94 -21.66
N TRP A 342 -5.27 4.29 -20.97
CA TRP A 342 -4.36 5.00 -20.04
C TRP A 342 -2.88 4.96 -20.40
N PHE A 343 -2.44 4.19 -21.40
CA PHE A 343 -1.06 4.27 -21.88
C PHE A 343 -0.89 5.50 -22.78
N ASP A 344 -0.25 6.58 -22.30
CA ASP A 344 0.04 7.77 -23.12
C ASP A 344 1.49 7.74 -23.66
N PRO A 345 1.70 7.38 -24.94
CA PRO A 345 3.04 7.36 -25.54
C PRO A 345 3.66 8.76 -25.71
N ALA A 346 2.87 9.85 -25.54
CA ALA A 346 3.36 11.21 -25.64
C ALA A 346 3.99 11.73 -24.33
N VAL A 347 3.89 10.99 -23.22
CA VAL A 347 4.61 11.35 -21.99
C VAL A 347 6.10 11.10 -22.21
N LYS A 348 6.92 12.10 -21.91
CA LYS A 348 8.37 12.02 -22.07
C LYS A 348 8.96 10.97 -21.11
N GLN A 349 10.03 10.33 -21.54
CA GLN A 349 10.83 9.45 -20.70
C GLN A 349 11.96 10.26 -20.07
N GLY A 350 12.16 10.09 -18.76
CA GLY A 350 13.23 10.71 -17.98
C GLY A 350 14.40 9.76 -17.73
N ASP A 351 15.48 10.27 -17.13
CA ASP A 351 16.66 9.48 -16.79
C ASP A 351 16.41 8.63 -15.54
N LEU A 352 16.05 7.36 -15.76
CA LEU A 352 15.79 6.42 -14.68
C LEU A 352 17.07 6.03 -13.92
N GLU A 353 18.24 6.02 -14.56
CA GLU A 353 19.49 5.61 -13.90
C GLU A 353 19.96 6.65 -12.87
N ARG A 354 19.67 7.93 -13.13
CA ARG A 354 19.97 9.04 -12.20
C ARG A 354 18.85 9.34 -11.21
N PHE A 355 17.69 8.72 -11.37
CA PHE A 355 16.59 8.94 -10.46
C PHE A 355 16.96 8.45 -9.05
N ARG A 356 16.42 9.11 -8.02
CA ARG A 356 16.75 8.82 -6.63
C ARG A 356 16.57 7.34 -6.29
N LEU A 357 17.39 6.85 -5.36
CA LEU A 357 17.44 5.44 -4.98
C LEU A 357 16.75 5.15 -3.64
N SER A 358 16.19 6.16 -2.99
CA SER A 358 15.35 6.04 -1.81
C SER A 358 14.19 7.00 -1.86
N HIS A 359 13.12 6.67 -1.16
CA HIS A 359 11.92 7.49 -1.03
C HIS A 359 11.34 7.31 0.38
N VAL A 360 10.74 8.36 0.91
CA VAL A 360 10.09 8.36 2.21
C VAL A 360 8.65 8.83 2.06
N SER A 361 7.73 8.12 2.70
CA SER A 361 6.34 8.50 2.87
C SER A 361 6.09 8.79 4.35
N PRO A 362 6.25 10.04 4.81
CA PRO A 362 6.13 10.37 6.23
C PRO A 362 4.74 10.13 6.80
N GLY A 363 3.69 10.27 5.98
CA GLY A 363 2.30 10.05 6.40
C GLY A 363 2.10 8.68 7.07
N PRO A 364 2.37 7.56 6.37
CA PRO A 364 2.30 6.22 6.96
C PRO A 364 3.62 5.78 7.64
N GLY A 365 4.67 6.60 7.61
CA GLY A 365 5.99 6.28 8.17
C GLY A 365 6.74 5.20 7.40
N TYR A 366 6.69 5.23 6.06
CA TYR A 366 7.35 4.25 5.20
C TYR A 366 8.65 4.78 4.61
N VAL A 367 9.67 3.93 4.55
CA VAL A 367 10.95 4.20 3.89
C VAL A 367 11.23 3.08 2.90
N TYR A 368 11.61 3.48 1.68
CA TYR A 368 11.96 2.58 0.59
C TYR A 368 13.38 2.87 0.14
N ALA A 369 14.13 1.83 -0.23
CA ALA A 369 15.44 2.00 -0.82
C ALA A 369 15.77 0.89 -1.82
N ARG A 370 16.57 1.24 -2.82
CA ARG A 370 17.08 0.34 -3.86
C ARG A 370 18.57 0.60 -4.07
N SER A 371 19.27 -0.40 -4.58
CA SER A 371 20.67 -0.25 -5.03
C SER A 371 20.78 0.33 -6.44
N SER A 372 19.77 0.11 -7.28
CA SER A 372 19.60 0.69 -8.61
C SER A 372 18.15 0.51 -9.07
N TRP A 373 17.80 1.05 -10.24
CA TRP A 373 16.53 0.79 -10.91
C TRP A 373 16.54 -0.44 -11.83
N LYS A 374 17.64 -1.22 -11.85
CA LYS A 374 17.76 -2.46 -12.62
C LYS A 374 16.96 -3.60 -11.98
N GLU A 375 16.68 -4.64 -12.78
CA GLU A 375 15.88 -5.80 -12.35
C GLU A 375 16.53 -6.65 -11.27
N ASP A 376 17.85 -6.61 -11.16
CA ASP A 376 18.64 -7.36 -10.19
C ASP A 376 18.96 -6.55 -8.93
N ALA A 377 18.38 -5.36 -8.76
CA ALA A 377 18.66 -4.51 -7.61
C ALA A 377 18.35 -5.21 -6.27
N THR A 378 19.19 -4.97 -5.27
CA THR A 378 18.78 -5.11 -3.87
C THR A 378 17.71 -4.06 -3.56
N TYR A 379 16.66 -4.48 -2.85
CA TYR A 379 15.54 -3.66 -2.42
C TYR A 379 15.32 -3.78 -0.91
N PHE A 380 14.87 -2.67 -0.32
CA PHE A 380 14.63 -2.53 1.11
C PHE A 380 13.36 -1.71 1.37
N PHE A 381 12.61 -2.13 2.38
CA PHE A 381 11.47 -1.40 2.93
C PHE A 381 11.61 -1.33 4.45
N PHE A 382 11.16 -0.25 5.07
CA PHE A 382 11.04 -0.09 6.51
C PHE A 382 9.78 0.69 6.87
N LYS A 383 9.11 0.28 7.95
CA LYS A 383 7.91 0.93 8.48
C LYS A 383 8.08 1.31 9.95
N CYS A 384 7.87 2.57 10.25
CA CYS A 384 7.73 3.07 11.62
C CYS A 384 6.81 4.29 11.59
N GLY A 385 5.52 4.08 11.78
CA GLY A 385 4.54 5.13 11.61
C GLY A 385 3.24 4.87 12.35
N LYS A 386 2.36 5.85 12.26
CA LYS A 386 1.09 5.93 12.96
C LYS A 386 0.10 4.86 12.47
N ARG A 387 -0.89 4.60 13.32
CA ARG A 387 -2.06 3.78 13.01
C ARG A 387 -3.24 4.67 12.65
N PHE A 388 -3.95 4.27 11.60
CA PHE A 388 -5.11 4.96 11.04
C PHE A 388 -6.29 4.01 10.79
N THR A 389 -6.02 2.77 10.35
CA THR A 389 -7.08 1.90 9.85
C THR A 389 -6.86 0.40 10.09
N ALA A 390 -7.80 -0.42 9.57
CA ALA A 390 -8.00 -1.82 9.93
C ALA A 390 -6.92 -2.78 9.46
N HIS A 391 -6.56 -2.73 8.18
CA HIS A 391 -5.63 -3.66 7.55
C HIS A 391 -4.15 -3.40 7.91
N GLN A 392 -3.88 -2.41 8.78
CA GLN A 392 -2.55 -2.23 9.38
C GLN A 392 -2.28 -3.29 10.46
N HIS A 393 -1.13 -3.94 10.34
CA HIS A 393 -0.59 -4.86 11.33
C HIS A 393 -0.01 -4.17 12.57
N LEU A 394 0.28 -4.97 13.60
CA LEU A 394 1.07 -4.61 14.78
C LEU A 394 2.57 -4.87 14.49
N ASP A 395 3.08 -4.15 13.50
CA ASP A 395 4.33 -4.40 12.78
C ASP A 395 5.29 -3.19 12.81
N VAL A 396 5.16 -2.30 13.79
CA VAL A 396 6.05 -1.14 13.91
C VAL A 396 7.52 -1.61 14.02
N GLY A 397 8.39 -1.00 13.25
CA GLY A 397 9.81 -1.36 13.15
C GLY A 397 10.10 -2.46 12.12
N HIS A 398 9.09 -3.02 11.45
CA HIS A 398 9.25 -4.04 10.43
C HIS A 398 10.05 -3.55 9.21
N PHE A 399 10.78 -4.46 8.57
CA PHE A 399 11.52 -4.20 7.34
C PHE A 399 11.49 -5.39 6.38
N TYR A 400 11.67 -5.14 5.07
CA TYR A 400 11.92 -6.17 4.06
C TYR A 400 13.32 -6.05 3.48
N ILE A 401 13.90 -7.18 3.10
CA ILE A 401 15.12 -7.25 2.28
C ILE A 401 14.88 -8.21 1.12
N TYR A 402 15.13 -7.72 -0.09
CA TYR A 402 14.96 -8.46 -1.34
C TYR A 402 16.20 -8.34 -2.21
N LYS A 403 16.58 -9.44 -2.87
CA LYS A 403 17.61 -9.48 -3.92
C LYS A 403 17.32 -10.70 -4.78
N HIS A 404 16.83 -10.49 -6.01
CA HIS A 404 16.24 -11.49 -6.91
C HIS A 404 14.96 -12.17 -6.40
N ASP A 405 14.89 -12.46 -5.11
CA ASP A 405 13.73 -12.96 -4.37
C ASP A 405 13.72 -12.34 -2.97
N GLU A 406 12.60 -12.51 -2.25
CA GLU A 406 12.51 -12.08 -0.85
C GLU A 406 13.50 -12.89 -0.01
N LEU A 407 14.24 -12.21 0.86
CA LEU A 407 15.23 -12.83 1.75
C LEU A 407 14.82 -12.67 3.21
N ALA A 408 14.47 -11.44 3.59
CA ALA A 408 13.76 -11.13 4.82
C ALA A 408 12.37 -10.61 4.45
N SER A 409 11.33 -11.37 4.79
CA SER A 409 9.93 -11.08 4.43
C SER A 409 9.10 -10.93 5.71
N GLU A 410 7.81 -11.26 5.66
CA GLU A 410 6.89 -11.40 6.78
C GLU A 410 6.39 -12.86 6.87
N GLY A 411 5.95 -13.27 8.05
CA GLY A 411 5.38 -14.58 8.30
C GLY A 411 3.87 -14.61 8.08
N GLY A 412 3.31 -15.79 7.79
CA GLY A 412 1.86 -15.99 7.72
C GLY A 412 1.22 -15.56 6.39
N HIS A 413 -0.11 -15.66 6.33
CA HIS A 413 -0.92 -15.36 5.15
C HIS A 413 -2.25 -14.69 5.52
N TYR A 414 -2.69 -13.76 4.66
CA TYR A 414 -4.02 -13.18 4.76
C TYR A 414 -5.10 -14.12 4.21
N VAL A 415 -5.78 -14.83 5.11
CA VAL A 415 -6.83 -15.81 4.73
C VAL A 415 -8.25 -15.32 5.01
N ASP A 416 -8.43 -14.63 6.13
CA ASP A 416 -9.68 -14.01 6.55
C ASP A 416 -9.36 -12.84 7.47
N PHE A 417 -10.36 -11.99 7.70
CA PHE A 417 -10.30 -10.90 8.65
C PHE A 417 -10.78 -11.41 10.01
N SER A 418 -9.95 -11.30 11.05
CA SER A 418 -10.27 -11.69 12.44
C SER A 418 -10.43 -13.20 12.72
N GLY A 419 -9.84 -14.10 11.91
CA GLY A 419 -9.72 -15.51 12.27
C GLY A 419 -8.59 -15.79 13.28
N PRO A 420 -8.43 -17.06 13.72
CA PRO A 420 -7.41 -17.43 14.70
C PRO A 420 -5.99 -17.17 14.20
N HIS A 421 -5.68 -17.49 12.93
CA HIS A 421 -4.35 -17.22 12.36
C HIS A 421 -4.09 -15.72 12.21
N ASP A 422 -5.07 -14.97 11.71
CA ASP A 422 -4.98 -13.52 11.53
C ASP A 422 -4.66 -12.82 12.86
N SER A 423 -5.50 -13.08 13.88
CA SER A 423 -5.46 -12.36 15.16
C SER A 423 -4.33 -12.79 16.09
N ASN A 424 -3.82 -14.01 15.94
CA ASN A 424 -2.72 -14.52 16.76
C ASN A 424 -1.36 -14.44 16.06
N TYR A 425 -1.28 -14.67 14.75
CA TYR A 425 0.01 -14.74 14.07
C TYR A 425 0.21 -13.62 13.05
N TYR A 426 -0.57 -13.63 11.97
CA TYR A 426 -0.29 -12.82 10.78
C TYR A 426 -0.28 -11.31 11.08
N LEU A 427 -1.28 -10.80 11.80
CA LEU A 427 -1.36 -9.39 12.22
C LEU A 427 -0.28 -9.00 13.24
N ARG A 428 0.30 -9.97 13.95
CA ARG A 428 0.99 -9.77 15.24
C ARG A 428 2.50 -9.64 15.06
N THR A 429 3.16 -8.99 16.01
CA THR A 429 4.59 -8.65 15.90
C THR A 429 5.47 -9.89 15.69
N ILE A 430 5.09 -11.05 16.22
CA ILE A 430 5.79 -12.33 16.00
C ILE A 430 5.94 -12.73 14.53
N ALA A 431 5.06 -12.27 13.64
CA ALA A 431 5.15 -12.51 12.20
C ALA A 431 6.04 -11.48 11.46
N HIS A 432 6.70 -10.57 12.17
CA HIS A 432 7.41 -9.44 11.56
C HIS A 432 8.86 -9.35 12.03
N ASN A 433 9.71 -8.77 11.19
CA ASN A 433 11.09 -8.40 11.52
C ASN A 433 11.17 -7.26 12.54
N SER A 434 10.77 -7.49 13.79
CA SER A 434 10.73 -6.49 14.88
C SER A 434 11.26 -7.09 16.19
N VAL A 435 10.85 -6.55 17.34
CA VAL A 435 11.28 -7.00 18.67
C VAL A 435 10.08 -7.41 19.52
N LEU A 436 10.23 -8.47 20.31
CA LEU A 436 9.29 -8.88 21.35
C LEU A 436 9.85 -8.53 22.73
N VAL A 437 8.99 -8.09 23.64
CA VAL A 437 9.28 -7.93 25.07
C VAL A 437 8.18 -8.66 25.85
N HIS A 438 8.52 -9.81 26.40
CA HIS A 438 7.54 -10.73 26.99
C HIS A 438 7.31 -10.42 28.47
N ASP A 439 6.19 -9.78 28.77
CA ASP A 439 5.61 -9.70 30.10
C ASP A 439 4.64 -10.89 30.27
N PRO A 440 4.91 -11.86 31.15
CA PRO A 440 4.07 -13.04 31.32
C PRO A 440 2.68 -12.73 31.88
N SER A 441 2.46 -11.52 32.43
CA SER A 441 1.16 -11.06 32.92
C SER A 441 0.33 -10.32 31.88
N GLU A 442 0.90 -10.02 30.70
CA GLU A 442 0.20 -9.34 29.62
C GLU A 442 -0.85 -10.25 28.98
N ILE A 443 -2.07 -9.73 28.84
CA ILE A 443 -3.21 -10.45 28.28
C ILE A 443 -3.63 -9.76 26.99
N PHE A 444 -3.69 -10.53 25.91
CA PHE A 444 -4.27 -10.10 24.65
C PHE A 444 -5.71 -10.61 24.58
N SER A 445 -6.64 -9.74 24.18
CA SER A 445 -8.03 -10.11 23.98
C SER A 445 -8.64 -9.26 22.88
N HIS A 446 -9.67 -9.79 22.21
CA HIS A 446 -10.47 -9.08 21.23
C HIS A 446 -9.66 -8.43 20.10
N VAL A 447 -8.50 -8.98 19.72
CA VAL A 447 -7.70 -8.44 18.62
C VAL A 447 -8.57 -8.39 17.35
N ARG A 448 -8.75 -7.18 16.80
CA ARG A 448 -9.81 -6.82 15.85
C ARG A 448 -11.20 -7.15 16.41
N ALA A 449 -11.75 -8.32 16.06
CA ALA A 449 -13.03 -8.81 16.57
C ALA A 449 -12.96 -10.27 17.07
N PHE A 450 -11.76 -10.85 17.15
CA PHE A 450 -11.60 -12.26 17.50
C PHE A 450 -11.77 -12.50 19.00
N THR A 451 -12.72 -13.38 19.33
CA THR A 451 -13.10 -13.71 20.72
C THR A 451 -12.56 -15.05 21.22
N GLY A 452 -11.74 -15.73 20.41
CA GLY A 452 -11.14 -17.01 20.78
C GLY A 452 -9.88 -16.87 21.65
N PRO A 453 -9.24 -18.01 22.00
CA PRO A 453 -8.02 -18.02 22.80
C PRO A 453 -6.88 -17.27 22.13
N MET A 454 -6.17 -16.44 22.92
CA MET A 454 -5.09 -15.58 22.44
C MET A 454 -3.75 -16.02 23.01
N GLY A 455 -2.73 -16.08 22.14
CA GLY A 455 -1.35 -16.28 22.54
C GLY A 455 -0.68 -14.94 22.90
N ASN A 456 0.05 -14.90 24.01
CA ASN A 456 0.95 -13.80 24.33
C ASN A 456 2.26 -13.97 23.55
N ASP A 457 2.40 -13.20 22.47
CA ASP A 457 3.62 -13.17 21.66
C ASP A 457 4.71 -12.25 22.25
N GLY A 458 4.40 -11.47 23.29
CA GLY A 458 5.28 -10.41 23.81
C GLY A 458 5.39 -9.20 22.87
N GLY A 459 4.57 -9.14 21.82
CA GLY A 459 4.63 -8.14 20.77
C GLY A 459 4.01 -6.80 21.13
N GLN A 460 3.74 -6.00 20.11
CA GLN A 460 3.06 -4.73 20.20
C GLN A 460 1.61 -4.94 20.65
N ALA A 461 1.05 -3.94 21.33
CA ALA A 461 -0.28 -3.97 21.89
C ALA A 461 -1.09 -2.80 21.33
N TYR A 462 -2.36 -3.07 21.05
CA TYR A 462 -3.32 -2.05 20.68
C TYR A 462 -4.62 -2.30 21.45
N PRO A 463 -5.30 -1.26 21.97
CA PRO A 463 -6.53 -1.42 22.73
C PRO A 463 -7.72 -1.71 21.78
N TRP A 464 -7.93 -2.99 21.46
CA TRP A 464 -9.06 -3.51 20.68
C TRP A 464 -10.35 -3.62 21.52
N PRO A 465 -11.53 -3.77 20.87
CA PRO A 465 -12.77 -2.98 20.99
C PRO A 465 -13.09 -2.39 22.37
N GLY A 466 -13.69 -1.19 22.34
CA GLY A 466 -14.04 -0.40 23.52
C GLY A 466 -13.41 0.99 23.56
N THR A 467 -12.84 1.46 22.44
CA THR A 467 -12.22 2.78 22.31
C THR A 467 -13.00 3.66 21.31
N HIS A 468 -12.51 4.87 21.08
CA HIS A 468 -13.10 5.86 20.17
C HIS A 468 -12.85 5.56 18.68
N PHE A 469 -11.96 4.62 18.36
CA PHE A 469 -11.85 4.04 17.02
C PHE A 469 -12.81 2.86 16.88
N ARG A 470 -13.17 2.50 15.65
CA ARG A 470 -14.02 1.32 15.40
C ARG A 470 -13.34 0.04 15.91
N HIS A 471 -14.12 -1.02 16.09
CA HIS A 471 -13.63 -2.31 16.60
C HIS A 471 -12.47 -2.91 15.77
N ASN A 472 -12.41 -2.58 14.49
CA ASN A 472 -11.32 -2.95 13.58
C ASN A 472 -10.11 -2.00 13.64
N GLY A 473 -10.08 -1.01 14.55
CA GLY A 473 -8.96 -0.09 14.75
C GLY A 473 -8.93 1.08 13.76
N ASP A 474 -10.06 1.37 13.11
CA ASP A 474 -10.22 2.45 12.13
C ASP A 474 -10.71 3.75 12.76
N ALA A 475 -10.01 4.84 12.44
CA ALA A 475 -10.46 6.20 12.74
C ALA A 475 -11.54 6.62 11.73
N MET A 476 -12.64 7.22 12.21
CA MET A 476 -13.73 7.63 11.31
C MET A 476 -13.28 8.67 10.28
N ASP A 477 -12.45 9.63 10.71
CA ASP A 477 -11.90 10.71 9.91
C ASP A 477 -10.68 11.32 10.64
N ALA A 478 -10.09 12.35 10.05
CA ALA A 478 -8.90 13.01 10.61
C ALA A 478 -9.18 13.70 11.96
N ASP A 479 -10.39 14.21 12.20
CA ASP A 479 -10.74 14.86 13.47
C ASP A 479 -10.93 13.84 14.59
N ALA A 480 -11.58 12.71 14.31
CA ALA A 480 -11.66 11.58 15.23
C ALA A 480 -10.27 11.05 15.58
N TRP A 481 -9.35 11.00 14.61
CA TRP A 481 -7.94 10.64 14.86
C TRP A 481 -7.25 11.65 15.79
N ARG A 482 -7.39 12.96 15.53
CA ARG A 482 -6.77 14.02 16.33
C ARG A 482 -7.36 14.17 17.73
N ALA A 483 -8.61 13.77 17.93
CA ALA A 483 -9.25 13.75 19.24
C ALA A 483 -8.68 12.64 20.15
N HIS A 484 -8.12 11.58 19.55
CA HIS A 484 -7.61 10.41 20.26
C HIS A 484 -6.20 10.00 19.77
N PRO A 485 -5.20 10.90 19.86
CA PRO A 485 -3.85 10.62 19.38
C PRO A 485 -3.20 9.46 20.14
N GLU A 486 -3.62 9.14 21.36
CA GLU A 486 -3.14 7.97 22.12
C GLU A 486 -3.45 6.62 21.45
N LEU A 487 -4.45 6.59 20.55
CA LEU A 487 -4.81 5.39 19.79
C LEU A 487 -4.05 5.33 18.46
N GLY A 488 -3.86 6.48 17.80
CA GLY A 488 -3.26 6.55 16.47
C GLY A 488 -1.75 6.76 16.45
N ASP A 489 -1.20 7.54 17.38
CA ASP A 489 0.20 7.93 17.44
C ASP A 489 1.07 6.89 18.17
N ILE A 490 1.11 5.68 17.60
CA ILE A 490 1.78 4.52 18.19
C ILE A 490 3.27 4.43 17.84
N ALA A 491 3.76 5.23 16.90
CA ALA A 491 5.15 5.21 16.46
C ALA A 491 5.50 6.45 15.63
N GLU A 492 6.80 6.72 15.52
CA GLU A 492 7.29 7.89 14.81
C GLU A 492 8.57 7.62 14.03
N LEU A 493 8.58 7.97 12.74
CA LEU A 493 9.78 8.03 11.94
C LEU A 493 10.55 9.31 12.32
N LEU A 494 11.68 9.15 13.01
CA LEU A 494 12.46 10.26 13.56
C LEU A 494 13.40 10.88 12.53
N ALA A 495 13.97 10.05 11.66
CA ALA A 495 15.02 10.48 10.74
C ALA A 495 15.01 9.68 9.44
N PHE A 496 15.35 10.35 8.34
CA PHE A 496 15.63 9.74 7.05
C PHE A 496 16.64 10.60 6.29
N GLN A 497 17.66 9.96 5.71
CA GLN A 497 18.70 10.61 4.92
C GLN A 497 19.19 9.64 3.84
N ASP A 498 19.20 10.08 2.58
CA ASP A 498 19.92 9.41 1.50
C ASP A 498 21.19 10.21 1.13
N ALA A 499 22.36 9.60 1.34
CA ALA A 499 23.66 10.18 1.04
C ALA A 499 24.32 9.52 -0.19
N GLY A 500 23.55 8.80 -1.01
CA GLY A 500 24.02 8.11 -2.20
C GLY A 500 24.74 6.79 -1.88
N ALA A 501 25.91 6.84 -1.23
CA ALA A 501 26.63 5.63 -0.85
C ALA A 501 25.92 4.83 0.26
N PHE A 502 25.16 5.53 1.11
CA PHE A 502 24.32 4.92 2.14
C PHE A 502 23.00 5.68 2.30
N MET A 503 22.01 4.99 2.87
CA MET A 503 20.79 5.58 3.42
C MET A 503 20.74 5.31 4.93
N TYR A 504 20.32 6.30 5.72
CA TYR A 504 20.07 6.17 7.16
C TYR A 504 18.61 6.46 7.46
N THR A 505 18.03 5.66 8.35
CA THR A 505 16.69 5.90 8.90
C THR A 505 16.63 5.52 10.37
N ALA A 506 15.79 6.21 11.14
CA ALA A 506 15.55 5.88 12.54
C ALA A 506 14.07 6.06 12.92
N GLY A 507 13.58 5.18 13.79
CA GLY A 507 12.22 5.21 14.27
C GLY A 507 12.10 4.94 15.77
N ASP A 508 11.12 5.58 16.40
CA ASP A 508 10.66 5.29 17.75
C ASP A 508 9.45 4.36 17.70
N CYS A 509 9.65 3.14 18.21
CA CYS A 509 8.63 2.10 18.23
C CYS A 509 7.95 1.99 19.60
N THR A 510 8.34 2.80 20.58
CA THR A 510 8.00 2.61 22.00
C THR A 510 6.50 2.59 22.26
N ARG A 511 5.76 3.53 21.65
CA ARG A 511 4.32 3.73 21.89
C ARG A 511 3.45 2.60 21.31
N SER A 512 4.03 1.67 20.55
CA SER A 512 3.34 0.49 20.03
C SER A 512 3.28 -0.67 21.05
N TYR A 513 3.95 -0.55 22.20
CA TYR A 513 3.92 -1.56 23.26
C TYR A 513 3.17 -1.02 24.48
N SER A 514 2.70 -1.93 25.35
CA SER A 514 2.20 -1.55 26.66
C SER A 514 3.26 -0.76 27.46
N ALA A 515 2.87 0.43 27.94
CA ALA A 515 3.72 1.26 28.79
C ALA A 515 4.11 0.58 30.12
N LYS A 516 3.41 -0.51 30.50
CA LYS A 516 3.75 -1.32 31.68
C LYS A 516 4.99 -2.18 31.48
N LYS A 517 5.32 -2.56 30.24
CA LYS A 517 6.42 -3.50 29.96
C LYS A 517 7.65 -2.87 29.30
N LEU A 518 7.46 -1.80 28.53
CA LEU A 518 8.53 -1.18 27.76
C LEU A 518 8.72 0.28 28.17
N GLU A 519 9.98 0.69 28.34
CA GLU A 519 10.35 2.09 28.55
C GLU A 519 10.79 2.78 27.25
N TRP A 520 11.58 2.11 26.42
CA TRP A 520 11.87 2.56 25.06
C TRP A 520 12.26 1.41 24.15
N PHE A 521 11.89 1.55 22.88
CA PHE A 521 12.43 0.80 21.76
C PHE A 521 12.64 1.74 20.57
N THR A 522 13.90 1.96 20.20
CA THR A 522 14.25 2.69 18.97
C THR A 522 15.08 1.83 18.06
N ARG A 523 14.85 1.95 16.76
CA ARG A 523 15.58 1.24 15.70
C ARG A 523 16.29 2.24 14.81
N GLN A 524 17.57 2.01 14.55
CA GLN A 524 18.38 2.74 13.57
C GLN A 524 18.86 1.77 12.50
N ILE A 525 18.68 2.13 11.23
CA ILE A 525 19.11 1.31 10.10
C ILE A 525 20.02 2.14 9.20
N VAL A 526 21.18 1.59 8.87
CA VAL A 526 22.09 2.10 7.84
C VAL A 526 22.13 1.09 6.71
N TYR A 527 21.66 1.48 5.53
CA TYR A 527 21.81 0.69 4.31
C TYR A 527 23.01 1.22 3.50
N ILE A 528 24.12 0.50 3.55
CA ILE A 528 25.30 0.74 2.70
C ILE A 528 25.07 0.01 1.37
N ARG A 529 25.00 0.78 0.28
CA ARG A 529 24.76 0.24 -1.05
C ARG A 529 25.98 -0.58 -1.51
N PRO A 530 25.77 -1.69 -2.25
CA PRO A 530 24.49 -2.14 -2.79
C PRO A 530 23.72 -3.13 -1.89
N GLY A 531 24.24 -3.59 -0.74
CA GLY A 531 23.63 -4.77 -0.10
C GLY A 531 23.73 -4.89 1.42
N THR A 532 24.44 -4.01 2.13
CA THR A 532 24.72 -4.21 3.56
C THR A 532 23.81 -3.34 4.42
N PHE A 533 23.03 -3.97 5.29
CA PHE A 533 22.14 -3.34 6.25
C PHE A 533 22.69 -3.54 7.65
N VAL A 534 22.94 -2.43 8.36
CA VAL A 534 23.31 -2.43 9.77
C VAL A 534 22.11 -1.96 10.56
N ILE A 535 21.60 -2.84 11.43
CA ILE A 535 20.41 -2.59 12.24
C ILE A 535 20.84 -2.54 13.69
N PHE A 536 20.59 -1.39 14.33
CA PHE A 536 20.89 -1.16 15.73
C PHE A 536 19.62 -0.82 16.50
N ASP A 537 19.26 -1.70 17.43
CA ASP A 537 18.11 -1.54 18.29
C ASP A 537 18.55 -1.27 19.72
N ARG A 538 17.88 -0.29 20.33
CA ARG A 538 17.97 -0.01 21.75
C ARG A 538 16.64 -0.41 22.36
N VAL A 539 16.64 -1.36 23.29
CA VAL A 539 15.43 -1.83 23.96
C VAL A 539 15.60 -1.80 25.48
N LYS A 540 14.74 -1.06 26.18
CA LYS A 540 14.65 -1.05 27.65
C LYS A 540 13.30 -1.54 28.12
N ALA A 541 13.29 -2.69 28.79
CA ALA A 541 12.14 -3.20 29.49
C ALA A 541 12.00 -2.55 30.88
N LYS A 542 10.78 -2.52 31.40
CA LYS A 542 10.47 -2.07 32.76
C LYS A 542 10.92 -3.07 33.82
N ASP A 543 10.90 -4.35 33.50
CA ASP A 543 11.44 -5.43 34.32
C ASP A 543 12.62 -6.09 33.58
N PRO A 544 13.81 -6.19 34.20
CA PRO A 544 14.94 -6.94 33.64
C PRO A 544 14.62 -8.40 33.27
N ALA A 545 13.64 -9.03 33.93
CA ALA A 545 13.23 -10.39 33.68
C ALA A 545 12.38 -10.56 32.40
N PHE A 546 11.83 -9.48 31.85
CA PHE A 546 11.09 -9.56 30.59
C PHE A 546 12.03 -9.92 29.44
N LYS A 547 11.83 -11.12 28.89
CA LYS A 547 12.64 -11.64 27.78
C LYS A 547 12.47 -10.73 26.57
N LYS A 548 13.60 -10.26 26.04
CA LYS A 548 13.65 -9.52 24.78
C LYS A 548 14.08 -10.45 23.66
N THR A 549 13.40 -10.37 22.52
CA THR A 549 13.67 -11.23 21.36
C THR A 549 13.64 -10.40 20.09
N TRP A 550 14.76 -10.34 19.38
CA TRP A 550 14.83 -9.79 18.04
C TRP A 550 14.42 -10.85 17.02
N LEU A 551 13.61 -10.47 16.03
CA LEU A 551 13.02 -11.38 15.05
C LEU A 551 13.54 -11.15 13.65
N LEU A 552 13.81 -12.24 12.92
CA LEU A 552 13.97 -12.25 11.47
C LEU A 552 13.16 -13.38 10.84
N GLN A 553 12.21 -13.00 10.00
CA GLN A 553 11.38 -13.85 9.15
C GLN A 553 12.16 -14.16 7.88
N ALA A 554 12.88 -15.26 7.91
CA ALA A 554 13.68 -15.73 6.80
C ALA A 554 12.79 -16.41 5.76
N ALA A 555 12.93 -15.98 4.50
CA ALA A 555 12.18 -16.56 3.38
C ALA A 555 12.39 -18.07 3.25
N LYS A 556 13.60 -18.54 3.59
CA LYS A 556 13.97 -19.96 3.66
C LYS A 556 14.71 -20.26 4.97
N PRO A 557 14.67 -21.50 5.46
CA PRO A 557 15.49 -21.90 6.61
C PRO A 557 16.98 -21.60 6.36
N PRO A 558 17.69 -20.97 7.32
CA PRO A 558 19.09 -20.65 7.15
C PRO A 558 19.99 -21.89 7.25
N THR A 559 21.17 -21.78 6.64
CA THR A 559 22.31 -22.70 6.86
C THR A 559 23.40 -22.00 7.68
N GLY A 560 24.40 -22.76 8.13
CA GLY A 560 25.49 -22.26 8.98
C GLY A 560 25.21 -22.38 10.47
N THR A 561 25.96 -21.63 11.28
CA THR A 561 25.89 -21.67 12.76
C THR A 561 25.96 -20.27 13.33
N ALA A 562 25.07 -19.94 14.26
CA ALA A 562 25.12 -18.68 14.99
C ALA A 562 26.53 -18.39 15.54
N PRO A 563 27.01 -17.14 15.48
CA PRO A 563 26.28 -15.92 15.11
C PRO A 563 26.19 -15.65 13.60
N HIS A 564 26.61 -16.57 12.74
CA HIS A 564 26.67 -16.41 11.28
C HIS A 564 25.75 -17.39 10.56
N LEU A 565 24.67 -16.87 9.98
CA LEU A 565 23.68 -17.65 9.24
C LEU A 565 23.61 -17.19 7.79
N VAL A 566 23.20 -18.08 6.89
CA VAL A 566 23.06 -17.80 5.46
C VAL A 566 21.69 -18.26 4.99
N ILE A 567 20.90 -17.35 4.42
CA ILE A 567 19.58 -17.63 3.85
C ILE A 567 19.68 -17.54 2.33
N ASP A 568 19.46 -18.65 1.64
CA ASP A 568 19.40 -18.70 0.18
C ASP A 568 17.95 -18.77 -0.29
N ASN A 569 17.57 -17.91 -1.23
CA ASN A 569 16.28 -17.99 -1.90
C ASN A 569 16.43 -17.63 -3.38
N GLY A 570 16.19 -18.58 -4.27
CA GLY A 570 16.42 -18.42 -5.71
C GLY A 570 17.86 -18.02 -5.99
N LYS A 571 18.05 -16.87 -6.65
CA LYS A 571 19.38 -16.31 -6.96
C LYS A 571 19.90 -15.37 -5.86
N GLY A 572 19.09 -15.06 -4.85
CA GLY A 572 19.45 -14.19 -3.74
C GLY A 572 20.04 -14.95 -2.57
N ARG A 573 20.92 -14.27 -1.83
CA ARG A 573 21.48 -14.73 -0.57
C ARG A 573 21.53 -13.61 0.46
N LEU A 574 21.10 -13.88 1.68
CA LEU A 574 21.29 -13.01 2.85
C LEU A 574 22.28 -13.63 3.82
N HIS A 575 23.40 -12.95 4.02
CA HIS A 575 24.34 -13.24 5.10
C HIS A 575 23.89 -12.52 6.36
N VAL A 576 23.60 -13.25 7.42
CA VAL A 576 23.11 -12.74 8.70
C VAL A 576 24.22 -12.84 9.74
N GLN A 577 24.57 -11.71 10.35
CA GLN A 577 25.54 -11.65 11.45
C GLN A 577 24.91 -11.03 12.68
N THR A 578 24.87 -11.77 13.79
CA THR A 578 24.54 -11.23 15.11
C THR A 578 25.81 -10.73 15.78
N VAL A 579 25.95 -9.41 15.91
CA VAL A 579 27.13 -8.78 16.52
C VAL A 579 26.87 -8.46 18.00
N LEU A 580 25.69 -7.93 18.32
CA LEU A 580 25.22 -7.78 19.70
C LEU A 580 23.81 -8.38 19.87
N PRO A 581 23.50 -8.96 21.04
CA PRO A 581 24.40 -9.19 22.17
C PRO A 581 25.51 -10.21 21.83
N ALA A 582 26.72 -10.03 22.37
CA ALA A 582 27.88 -10.85 22.01
C ALA A 582 27.69 -12.35 22.35
N SER A 583 26.96 -12.64 23.44
CA SER A 583 26.56 -13.98 23.85
C SER A 583 25.06 -14.16 23.65
N ALA A 584 24.60 -14.14 22.39
CA ALA A 584 23.18 -14.32 22.08
C ALA A 584 22.76 -15.81 22.10
N SER A 585 21.55 -16.08 22.57
CA SER A 585 20.82 -17.31 22.24
C SER A 585 20.13 -17.11 20.89
N VAL A 586 20.29 -18.07 19.98
CA VAL A 586 19.65 -18.06 18.66
C VAL A 586 18.81 -19.32 18.48
N THR A 587 17.52 -19.14 18.19
CA THR A 587 16.56 -20.23 17.97
C THR A 587 15.94 -20.10 16.58
N LEU A 588 15.74 -21.23 15.90
CA LEU A 588 15.09 -21.31 14.60
C LEU A 588 13.75 -22.03 14.74
N HIS A 589 12.66 -21.37 14.34
CA HIS A 589 11.32 -21.97 14.27
C HIS A 589 10.94 -22.18 12.81
N GLN A 590 10.58 -23.40 12.43
CA GLN A 590 10.30 -23.79 11.05
C GLN A 590 9.22 -24.88 11.00
N GLY A 591 8.58 -25.06 9.84
CA GLY A 591 7.44 -25.97 9.72
C GLY A 591 6.33 -25.59 10.69
N ASP A 592 5.74 -26.58 11.37
CA ASP A 592 4.65 -26.34 12.33
C ASP A 592 5.07 -25.46 13.54
N GLU A 593 6.34 -25.54 13.96
CA GLU A 593 6.85 -24.73 15.08
C GLU A 593 6.86 -23.22 14.76
N LEU A 594 6.86 -22.86 13.47
CA LEU A 594 6.70 -21.48 13.04
C LEU A 594 5.42 -20.85 13.62
N TYR A 595 4.35 -21.62 13.81
CA TYR A 595 3.06 -21.11 14.29
C TYR A 595 2.75 -21.48 15.75
N ARG A 596 3.75 -21.96 16.50
CA ARG A 596 3.61 -22.35 17.92
C ARG A 596 4.28 -21.34 18.84
N TYR A 597 3.49 -20.77 19.74
CA TYR A 597 3.95 -19.90 20.82
C TYR A 597 2.80 -19.70 21.82
N GLY A 598 3.11 -19.21 23.03
CA GLY A 598 2.09 -18.89 24.05
C GLY A 598 1.17 -20.06 24.42
N GLY A 599 1.63 -21.31 24.24
CA GLY A 599 0.82 -22.52 24.45
C GLY A 599 -0.18 -22.86 23.33
N GLY A 600 -0.26 -22.05 22.27
CA GLY A 600 -1.16 -22.26 21.14
C GLY A 600 -0.48 -22.74 19.86
N HIS A 601 -1.30 -22.98 18.83
CA HIS A 601 -0.88 -23.33 17.48
C HIS A 601 -1.80 -22.63 16.47
N TYR A 602 -1.23 -21.75 15.65
CA TYR A 602 -2.01 -20.82 14.83
C TYR A 602 -1.61 -20.88 13.35
N PRO A 603 -1.66 -22.05 12.68
CA PRO A 603 -1.31 -22.16 11.27
C PRO A 603 -2.36 -21.48 10.38
N PRO A 604 -1.97 -20.96 9.21
CA PRO A 604 -2.91 -20.48 8.21
C PRO A 604 -3.76 -21.65 7.68
N ARG A 605 -5.06 -21.42 7.45
CA ARG A 605 -5.94 -22.44 6.83
C ARG A 605 -5.73 -22.57 5.31
N ALA A 606 -5.03 -21.63 4.70
CA ALA A 606 -4.66 -21.64 3.28
C ALA A 606 -3.39 -20.82 3.08
N THR A 607 -2.59 -21.19 2.08
CA THR A 607 -1.36 -20.48 1.71
C THR A 607 -1.55 -19.78 0.37
N TYR A 608 -1.01 -18.57 0.26
CA TYR A 608 -1.17 -17.70 -0.90
C TYR A 608 0.18 -17.10 -1.28
N GLY A 609 0.89 -17.77 -2.20
CA GLY A 609 2.23 -17.36 -2.64
C GLY A 609 3.32 -17.57 -1.58
N PRO A 610 4.55 -17.09 -1.83
CA PRO A 610 5.68 -17.25 -0.92
C PRO A 610 5.48 -16.53 0.42
N CYS A 611 5.97 -17.11 1.51
CA CYS A 611 6.04 -16.51 2.84
C CYS A 611 7.37 -16.86 3.51
N ALA A 612 7.67 -16.27 4.66
CA ALA A 612 8.76 -16.76 5.49
C ALA A 612 8.50 -18.21 5.94
N GLU A 613 9.52 -19.06 5.76
CA GLU A 613 9.50 -20.48 6.16
C GLU A 613 10.25 -20.72 7.48
N CYS A 614 10.98 -19.72 7.96
CA CYS A 614 11.67 -19.78 9.24
C CYS A 614 11.61 -18.44 9.98
N ARG A 615 11.31 -18.48 11.29
CA ARG A 615 11.48 -17.36 12.21
C ARG A 615 12.75 -17.58 13.03
N ILE A 616 13.71 -16.68 12.87
CA ILE A 616 14.94 -16.63 13.66
C ILE A 616 14.69 -15.71 14.86
N GLU A 617 14.92 -16.23 16.05
CA GLU A 617 14.80 -15.51 17.31
C GLU A 617 16.18 -15.32 17.94
N VAL A 618 16.55 -14.07 18.23
CA VAL A 618 17.80 -13.73 18.91
C VAL A 618 17.49 -13.07 20.25
N SER A 619 18.01 -13.63 21.34
CA SER A 619 17.82 -13.09 22.68
C SER A 619 19.14 -12.93 23.44
N PRO A 620 19.25 -11.94 24.33
CA PRO A 620 20.33 -11.88 25.32
C PRO A 620 20.36 -13.16 26.17
N SER A 621 21.56 -13.65 26.52
CA SER A 621 21.69 -14.83 27.38
C SER A 621 21.38 -14.56 28.85
N GLN A 622 21.31 -13.30 29.28
CA GLN A 622 21.11 -12.90 30.67
C GLN A 622 20.01 -11.84 30.77
N PRO A 623 19.18 -11.86 31.83
CA PRO A 623 18.21 -10.80 32.10
C PRO A 623 18.89 -9.45 32.32
N ALA A 624 18.37 -8.40 31.70
CA ALA A 624 18.83 -7.03 31.85
C ALA A 624 17.68 -6.05 31.58
N ALA A 625 17.67 -4.88 32.20
CA ALA A 625 16.68 -3.86 31.84
C ALA A 625 16.91 -3.37 30.41
N VAL A 626 18.17 -3.12 30.04
CA VAL A 626 18.59 -2.56 28.77
C VAL A 626 19.39 -3.59 27.98
N ASP A 627 18.99 -3.79 26.72
CA ASP A 627 19.73 -4.61 25.76
C ASP A 627 19.92 -3.84 24.45
N TYR A 628 21.07 -4.08 23.82
CA TYR A 628 21.40 -3.56 22.50
C TYR A 628 21.48 -4.73 21.53
N PHE A 629 20.72 -4.66 20.45
CA PHE A 629 20.84 -5.59 19.32
C PHE A 629 21.58 -4.89 18.20
N LEU A 630 22.59 -5.55 17.65
CA LEU A 630 23.34 -5.07 16.50
C LEU A 630 23.48 -6.22 15.51
N HIS A 631 22.83 -6.06 14.36
CA HIS A 631 22.84 -7.06 13.30
C HIS A 631 23.42 -6.45 12.02
N VAL A 632 24.21 -7.25 11.30
CA VAL A 632 24.67 -6.93 9.94
C VAL A 632 24.06 -7.95 9.00
N LEU A 633 23.20 -7.49 8.11
CA LEU A 633 22.52 -8.29 7.10
C LEU A 633 23.07 -7.89 5.73
N THR A 634 23.70 -8.79 4.98
CA THR A 634 24.26 -8.47 3.65
C THR A 634 23.59 -9.29 2.56
N ALA A 635 22.82 -8.63 1.71
CA ALA A 635 22.15 -9.21 0.56
C ALA A 635 23.09 -9.24 -0.66
N THR A 636 23.20 -10.40 -1.28
CA THR A 636 24.13 -10.69 -2.38
C THR A 636 23.49 -11.65 -3.39
N ASP A 637 24.16 -11.87 -4.53
CA ASP A 637 23.88 -13.03 -5.35
C ASP A 637 24.31 -14.30 -4.59
N ALA A 638 23.58 -15.41 -4.79
CA ALA A 638 23.89 -16.70 -4.14
C ALA A 638 25.28 -17.26 -4.48
N SER A 639 25.91 -16.77 -5.54
CA SER A 639 27.30 -17.11 -5.91
C SER A 639 28.34 -16.48 -4.97
N VAL A 640 27.98 -15.48 -4.16
CA VAL A 640 28.90 -14.83 -3.21
C VAL A 640 28.97 -15.66 -1.93
N PRO A 641 30.10 -16.36 -1.66
CA PRO A 641 30.17 -17.34 -0.57
C PRO A 641 30.36 -16.69 0.80
N GLN A 642 30.95 -15.50 0.85
CA GLN A 642 31.31 -14.82 2.09
C GLN A 642 31.22 -13.30 1.91
N VAL A 643 30.99 -12.61 3.02
CA VAL A 643 30.96 -11.14 3.12
C VAL A 643 31.87 -10.71 4.28
N PRO A 644 32.30 -9.43 4.32
CA PRO A 644 33.06 -8.91 5.45
C PRO A 644 32.36 -9.19 6.77
N ARG A 645 33.13 -9.51 7.82
CA ARG A 645 32.59 -9.72 9.16
C ARG A 645 32.60 -8.42 9.96
N GLY A 646 31.49 -8.15 10.64
CA GLY A 646 31.36 -7.00 11.52
C GLY A 646 31.96 -7.28 12.89
N SER A 647 32.68 -6.31 13.46
CA SER A 647 33.11 -6.34 14.86
C SER A 647 32.69 -5.05 15.55
N ALA A 648 32.12 -5.17 16.76
CA ALA A 648 31.67 -4.02 17.51
C ALA A 648 32.36 -3.92 18.87
N THR A 649 32.65 -2.67 19.27
CA THR A 649 33.10 -2.33 20.63
C THR A 649 32.02 -1.50 21.31
N VAL A 650 31.68 -1.87 22.54
CA VAL A 650 30.83 -1.06 23.43
C VAL A 650 31.75 -0.31 24.38
N ALA A 651 31.80 1.01 24.27
CA ALA A 651 32.66 1.86 25.10
C ALA A 651 31.93 3.14 25.49
N GLY A 652 31.79 3.38 26.79
CA GLY A 652 31.07 4.54 27.31
C GLY A 652 29.62 4.59 26.79
N ASP A 653 29.28 5.69 26.11
CA ASP A 653 27.97 5.97 25.55
C ASP A 653 27.81 5.53 24.09
N ARG A 654 28.69 4.66 23.58
CA ARG A 654 28.75 4.30 22.16
C ARG A 654 28.89 2.81 21.90
N VAL A 655 28.22 2.38 20.83
CA VAL A 655 28.50 1.13 20.12
C VAL A 655 29.14 1.50 18.79
N THR A 656 30.36 1.04 18.54
CA THR A 656 31.07 1.30 17.28
C THR A 656 31.31 -0.01 16.54
N LEU A 657 30.71 -0.16 15.37
CA LEU A 657 30.86 -1.27 14.44
C LEU A 657 31.91 -0.93 13.38
N THR A 658 32.85 -1.84 13.13
CA THR A 658 33.70 -1.83 11.93
C THR A 658 33.25 -2.96 11.01
N ILE A 659 33.00 -2.66 9.73
CA ILE A 659 32.56 -3.62 8.72
C ILE A 659 33.11 -3.21 7.34
N GLY A 660 34.01 -4.02 6.78
CA GLY A 660 34.70 -3.65 5.54
C GLY A 660 35.47 -2.34 5.70
N ASP A 661 35.17 -1.35 4.86
CA ASP A 661 35.72 0.00 4.89
C ASP A 661 34.87 1.00 5.72
N ALA A 662 33.74 0.55 6.27
CA ALA A 662 32.84 1.39 7.03
C ALA A 662 33.10 1.29 8.54
N THR A 663 33.07 2.42 9.23
CA THR A 663 33.00 2.49 10.70
C THR A 663 31.75 3.25 11.10
N ILE A 664 30.85 2.59 11.83
CA ILE A 664 29.55 3.14 12.24
C ILE A 664 29.52 3.24 13.76
N SER A 665 29.28 4.43 14.28
CA SER A 665 29.14 4.68 15.71
C SER A 665 27.71 5.09 16.02
N PHE A 666 27.03 4.34 16.88
CA PHE A 666 25.71 4.67 17.42
C PHE A 666 25.83 5.13 18.87
N LEU A 667 24.99 6.09 19.27
CA LEU A 667 24.82 6.45 20.67
C LEU A 667 23.98 5.38 21.38
N THR A 668 24.32 5.08 22.63
CA THR A 668 23.55 4.15 23.47
C THR A 668 22.44 4.88 24.23
N GLY A 669 22.68 6.13 24.64
CA GLY A 669 21.72 6.95 25.40
C GLY A 669 20.60 7.57 24.57
N SER A 670 20.81 7.84 23.28
CA SER A 670 19.84 8.49 22.38
C SER A 670 19.94 7.95 20.94
N VAL A 671 18.96 8.28 20.09
CA VAL A 671 19.07 8.07 18.64
C VAL A 671 20.12 9.05 18.11
N GLY A 672 20.98 8.58 17.21
CA GLY A 672 22.06 9.37 16.64
C GLY A 672 23.36 8.58 16.52
N GLY A 673 24.37 9.23 15.96
CA GLY A 673 25.61 8.58 15.62
C GLY A 673 26.31 9.19 14.42
N SER A 674 27.23 8.44 13.84
CA SER A 674 27.91 8.82 12.60
C SER A 674 28.42 7.59 11.87
N ILE A 675 28.57 7.70 10.55
CA ILE A 675 29.28 6.74 9.70
C ILE A 675 30.54 7.39 9.14
N ASP A 676 31.66 6.67 9.15
CA ASP A 676 32.83 6.92 8.32
C ASP A 676 32.82 5.91 7.17
N LEU A 677 32.77 6.40 5.93
CA LEU A 677 32.75 5.60 4.72
C LEU A 677 33.53 6.34 3.63
N GLY A 678 34.48 5.65 2.98
CA GLY A 678 35.34 6.27 1.97
C GLY A 678 36.20 7.42 2.50
N GLY A 679 36.57 7.40 3.79
CA GLY A 679 37.35 8.46 4.45
C GLY A 679 36.57 9.73 4.76
N LYS A 680 35.24 9.70 4.63
CA LYS A 680 34.35 10.81 4.98
C LYS A 680 33.46 10.42 6.16
N ARG A 681 33.64 11.12 7.28
CA ARG A 681 32.72 11.05 8.41
C ARG A 681 31.47 11.90 8.17
N THR A 682 30.30 11.28 8.28
CA THR A 682 28.98 11.92 8.18
C THR A 682 28.19 11.64 9.46
N ALA A 683 27.68 12.69 10.11
CA ALA A 683 26.77 12.55 11.24
C ALA A 683 25.39 12.13 10.75
N PHE A 684 24.71 11.26 11.49
CA PHE A 684 23.34 10.89 11.18
C PHE A 684 22.41 12.07 11.44
N THR A 685 21.49 12.32 10.49
CA THR A 685 20.46 13.35 10.65
C THR A 685 19.47 13.00 11.77
N SER A 686 18.81 14.01 12.31
CA SER A 686 17.76 13.86 13.33
C SER A 686 16.38 14.27 12.82
N ARG A 687 16.21 14.33 11.50
CA ARG A 687 14.98 14.74 10.81
C ARG A 687 14.80 13.97 9.50
N ILE A 688 13.65 14.09 8.89
CA ILE A 688 13.38 13.53 7.56
C ILE A 688 13.88 14.52 6.49
N GLU A 689 14.89 14.12 5.71
CA GLU A 689 15.44 14.89 4.58
C GLU A 689 14.85 14.36 3.26
N ARG A 690 14.06 15.19 2.55
CA ARG A 690 13.38 14.81 1.30
C ARG A 690 14.21 15.11 0.07
#